data_AF-A0A937FP69-F1
#
_entry.id   AF-A0A937FP69-F1
#
_cell.length_a   1.000
_cell.length_b   1.000
_cell.length_c   1.000
_cell.angle_alpha   90.00
_cell.angle_beta   90.00
_cell.angle_gamma   90.00
#
_symmetry.space_group_name_H-M   'P 1'
#
loop_
_entity.id
_entity.type
_entity.pdbx_description
1 polymer ?
#
loop_
_entity_poly.entity_id
_entity_poly.type
_entity_poly.pdbx_seq_one_letter_code
_entity_poly.pdbx_strand_id
1 'polypeptide(L)'
;MAPTAQIAAKVFNTPLMIDPEKAAVIIQALGPRFLGMGDVALDLHGVQPSADRWEARPEAASMIGGSLYRGVKKHAAYLNVQGVAVIPVTGTLVRRGSFVGESSGMTSYEGLSAQIRAAAEDETVRAIAMEIDSFGGEAAGIFELMADIRAAREKKPVYAFLAEYALSAGYALASQADRVTIPPFGKAGSIGVVVIHADYQTQLENAGVNVTLIHSGKHKVDGNPYQHLKGEVRDRIQQENDAMWLAFAEAVEQGRRGKITAQGAMKLEAGVFTGLDAVRYGLADEVIEARAAFEALVEELNPPAKPGAVSAGPAAAAAMAAGRVATGVSLVASSITDVAALTTWIEEHIDDLGGPVTLQGETIQLQDLETVLAEDCSPGCETGAEAPSSKETDMTKDVTKPDAEEQKAKTATAPVPSAEEAVQAERERASKITAKVAQAGLPSSFGQKLISDGVSLEAAYDKILDEKAAKAQDGGDINGVTPTAKVTGDVVDRTTEGITKALYARVGLDGGERNEFTGMQLREMARASLTARGISVQGGAMALAGAAFSPAGASGGMHSTSDFGNILADVANKSMLKGFEETEETFEQFTSTGTLGDFKPTKRVGLDAFPSLTEVPEGAEFKHGTIGDHGESVVLATYGRLFALTRQTIINDDLDAFSRIPMKMGRAARRTVGDLVFAILTGNPDMSDGTALFHADHANLAGSAGLPGEATINAGITAMATQKDRGGNATALNIPAAFLIAGPNNRSAVLQALNSEYAPDDTDKVGTAKMPRAYNTVRDAAKPIFDARISGDAWFLAADPSRFDTIEVSYLDGIALPFLDQQDGWTVDGTEFKVRLDAAAKALAWEGLYKNAGS
;
A
#
# COMPACT_ATOMS: atom_id res chain seq x y z
N MET A 1 -9.08 -0.95 32.49
CA MET A 1 -9.32 -2.26 31.84
C MET A 1 -9.08 -2.03 30.35
N ALA A 2 -8.14 -2.73 29.73
CA ALA A 2 -7.66 -2.39 28.39
C ALA A 2 -8.78 -2.50 27.34
N PRO A 3 -8.99 -1.48 26.48
CA PRO A 3 -10.01 -1.50 25.43
C PRO A 3 -9.82 -2.65 24.43
N THR A 4 -8.58 -3.10 24.20
CA THR A 4 -8.26 -4.30 23.39
C THR A 4 -8.88 -5.58 23.93
N ALA A 5 -8.97 -5.77 25.25
CA ALA A 5 -9.61 -6.94 25.85
C ALA A 5 -11.14 -6.92 25.66
N GLN A 6 -11.75 -5.73 25.64
CA GLN A 6 -13.19 -5.58 25.37
C GLN A 6 -13.52 -5.85 23.90
N ILE A 7 -12.66 -5.44 22.97
CA ILE A 7 -12.86 -5.70 21.53
C ILE A 7 -12.59 -7.18 21.23
N ALA A 8 -11.53 -7.78 21.79
CA ALA A 8 -11.25 -9.21 21.64
C ALA A 8 -12.42 -10.08 22.16
N ALA A 9 -13.03 -9.71 23.29
CA ALA A 9 -14.22 -10.40 23.82
C ALA A 9 -15.47 -10.24 22.94
N LYS A 10 -15.52 -9.21 22.10
CA LYS A 10 -16.61 -8.99 21.13
C LYS A 10 -16.39 -9.74 19.81
N VAL A 11 -15.14 -10.05 19.47
CA VAL A 11 -14.77 -10.71 18.20
C VAL A 11 -14.63 -12.23 18.36
N PHE A 12 -13.97 -12.70 19.42
CA PHE A 12 -13.72 -14.12 19.63
C PHE A 12 -14.79 -14.76 20.51
N ASN A 13 -15.18 -16.00 20.16
CA ASN A 13 -16.17 -16.81 20.88
C ASN A 13 -17.54 -16.12 21.09
N THR A 14 -17.88 -15.16 20.24
CA THR A 14 -19.16 -14.46 20.23
C THR A 14 -19.81 -14.61 18.85
N PRO A 15 -21.12 -14.87 18.75
CA PRO A 15 -21.81 -14.88 17.46
C PRO A 15 -21.80 -13.51 16.79
N LEU A 16 -21.35 -13.46 15.55
CA LEU A 16 -21.29 -12.26 14.72
C LEU A 16 -22.16 -12.43 13.48
N MET A 17 -22.89 -11.37 13.13
CA MET A 17 -23.61 -11.23 11.87
C MET A 17 -22.84 -10.25 10.98
N ILE A 18 -21.68 -10.70 10.51
CA ILE A 18 -20.77 -9.95 9.65
C ILE A 18 -20.40 -10.79 8.43
N ASP A 19 -20.13 -10.15 7.30
CA ASP A 19 -19.59 -10.79 6.11
C ASP A 19 -18.27 -11.56 6.44
N PRO A 20 -18.12 -12.84 6.01
CA PRO A 20 -16.96 -13.67 6.35
C PRO A 20 -15.61 -13.12 5.88
N GLU A 21 -15.55 -12.50 4.70
CA GLU A 21 -14.31 -11.93 4.17
C GLU A 21 -13.90 -10.69 4.99
N LYS A 22 -14.87 -9.86 5.39
CA LYS A 22 -14.59 -8.75 6.32
C LYS A 22 -14.22 -9.23 7.71
N ALA A 23 -14.82 -10.31 8.22
CA ALA A 23 -14.39 -10.93 9.47
C ALA A 23 -12.93 -11.37 9.37
N ALA A 24 -12.54 -12.00 8.26
CA ALA A 24 -11.17 -12.44 8.01
C ALA A 24 -10.19 -11.26 7.98
N VAL A 25 -10.54 -10.16 7.33
CA VAL A 25 -9.73 -8.93 7.31
C VAL A 25 -9.60 -8.31 8.72
N ILE A 26 -10.69 -8.27 9.50
CA ILE A 26 -10.66 -7.76 10.88
C ILE A 26 -9.74 -8.63 11.74
N ILE A 27 -9.79 -9.95 11.57
CA ILE A 27 -8.91 -10.89 12.28
C ILE A 27 -7.46 -10.75 11.80
N GLN A 28 -7.19 -10.58 10.52
CA GLN A 28 -5.82 -10.41 10.02
C GLN A 28 -5.21 -9.07 10.46
N ALA A 29 -6.01 -8.00 10.49
CA ALA A 29 -5.56 -6.67 10.87
C ALA A 29 -5.45 -6.47 12.39
N LEU A 30 -6.38 -7.05 13.16
CA LEU A 30 -6.46 -6.85 14.60
C LEU A 30 -6.07 -8.07 15.41
N GLY A 31 -6.08 -9.27 14.83
CA GLY A 31 -5.68 -10.52 15.47
C GLY A 31 -4.25 -10.44 16.02
N PRO A 32 -3.22 -10.11 15.23
CA PRO A 32 -1.87 -9.87 15.76
C PRO A 32 -1.86 -8.94 17.00
N ARG A 33 -2.64 -7.85 16.94
CA ARG A 33 -2.76 -6.84 18.00
C ARG A 33 -3.54 -7.31 19.23
N PHE A 34 -4.56 -8.15 19.09
CA PHE A 34 -5.30 -8.74 20.21
C PHE A 34 -4.54 -9.89 20.89
N LEU A 35 -3.66 -10.53 20.13
CA LEU A 35 -3.03 -11.79 20.51
C LEU A 35 -1.58 -11.63 20.97
N GLY A 36 -1.06 -10.39 20.93
CA GLY A 36 0.33 -10.11 21.33
C GLY A 36 1.35 -10.74 20.39
N MET A 37 0.94 -11.03 19.17
CA MET A 37 1.76 -11.61 18.11
C MET A 37 2.13 -10.46 17.18
N GLY A 38 3.39 -10.36 16.76
CA GLY A 38 3.76 -9.45 15.66
C GLY A 38 3.02 -9.82 14.36
N ASP A 39 3.48 -9.34 13.20
CA ASP A 39 2.85 -9.58 11.88
C ASP A 39 2.86 -11.07 11.44
N VAL A 40 2.17 -11.93 12.18
CA VAL A 40 1.97 -13.34 11.89
C VAL A 40 0.60 -13.47 11.25
N ALA A 41 0.56 -13.97 10.03
CA ALA A 41 -0.69 -14.27 9.33
C ALA A 41 -1.45 -15.36 10.10
N LEU A 42 -2.67 -15.05 10.54
CA LEU A 42 -3.59 -16.02 11.12
C LEU A 42 -4.21 -16.85 9.99
N ASP A 43 -4.00 -18.16 10.02
CA ASP A 43 -4.64 -19.07 9.06
C ASP A 43 -6.11 -19.26 9.44
N LEU A 44 -7.00 -18.70 8.61
CA LEU A 44 -8.44 -18.90 8.71
C LEU A 44 -8.83 -20.01 7.73
N HIS A 45 -9.05 -21.22 8.26
CA HIS A 45 -9.48 -22.36 7.46
C HIS A 45 -10.72 -22.03 6.61
N GLY A 46 -10.53 -21.90 5.29
CA GLY A 46 -11.59 -21.81 4.30
C GLY A 46 -12.00 -20.40 3.83
N VAL A 47 -11.41 -19.32 4.34
CA VAL A 47 -11.71 -17.94 3.89
C VAL A 47 -10.42 -17.18 3.64
N GLN A 48 -10.08 -16.92 2.37
CA GLN A 48 -8.94 -16.07 2.02
C GLN A 48 -9.40 -14.64 1.71
N PRO A 49 -8.82 -13.62 2.35
CA PRO A 49 -9.12 -12.23 2.01
C PRO A 49 -8.59 -11.91 0.61
N SER A 50 -9.44 -11.41 -0.28
CA SER A 50 -9.03 -10.91 -1.60
C SER A 50 -8.24 -9.60 -1.45
N ALA A 51 -7.12 -9.48 -2.17
CA ALA A 51 -6.14 -8.40 -2.04
C ALA A 51 -6.67 -7.01 -2.49
N ASP A 52 -7.77 -6.95 -3.23
CA ASP A 52 -8.24 -5.73 -3.91
C ASP A 52 -9.16 -4.82 -3.08
N ARG A 53 -9.31 -5.05 -1.76
CA ARG A 53 -10.35 -4.38 -0.95
C ARG A 53 -9.86 -3.43 0.14
N TRP A 54 -8.70 -2.80 -0.07
CA TRP A 54 -8.17 -1.71 0.78
C TRP A 54 -8.67 -0.32 0.32
N GLU A 55 -9.89 -0.19 -0.20
CA GLU A 55 -10.41 1.15 -0.45
C GLU A 55 -10.77 1.82 0.89
N ALA A 56 -9.96 2.80 1.27
CA ALA A 56 -10.27 3.74 2.34
C ALA A 56 -11.58 4.44 1.98
N ARG A 57 -12.63 4.20 2.78
CA ARG A 57 -13.92 4.87 2.59
C ARG A 57 -13.70 6.38 2.76
N PRO A 58 -14.13 7.23 1.81
CA PRO A 58 -14.08 8.67 2.02
C PRO A 58 -14.90 9.04 3.25
N GLU A 59 -14.38 9.95 4.07
CA GLU A 59 -15.11 10.52 5.21
C GLU A 59 -16.46 11.08 4.75
N ALA A 60 -17.53 10.41 5.19
CA ALA A 60 -18.92 10.86 5.29
C ALA A 60 -19.35 12.00 4.34
N ALA A 61 -19.77 11.63 3.13
CA ALA A 61 -20.74 12.39 2.35
C ALA A 61 -21.95 11.49 2.11
N SER A 62 -22.94 11.50 3.01
CA SER A 62 -24.25 10.87 2.76
C SER A 62 -24.68 11.18 1.32
N MET A 63 -24.92 10.15 0.51
CA MET A 63 -25.27 10.31 -0.90
C MET A 63 -26.64 10.97 -1.06
N ILE A 64 -27.46 10.86 -0.03
CA ILE A 64 -28.78 11.46 0.09
C ILE A 64 -28.69 12.90 0.66
N GLY A 65 -27.68 13.23 1.47
CA GLY A 65 -27.60 14.47 2.26
C GLY A 65 -26.44 15.44 1.96
N GLY A 66 -25.62 15.19 0.93
CA GLY A 66 -24.26 15.73 0.75
C GLY A 66 -24.00 17.25 0.83
N SER A 67 -25.00 18.14 0.74
CA SER A 67 -24.79 19.59 0.97
C SER A 67 -25.32 20.11 2.31
N LEU A 68 -26.18 19.34 2.99
CA LEU A 68 -26.87 19.74 4.22
C LEU A 68 -26.10 19.36 5.49
N TYR A 69 -25.24 18.33 5.43
CA TYR A 69 -24.49 17.82 6.58
C TYR A 69 -23.57 18.88 7.22
N ARG A 70 -23.10 19.87 6.44
CA ARG A 70 -22.27 20.99 6.92
C ARG A 70 -23.04 22.04 7.74
N GLY A 71 -24.39 22.00 7.76
CA GLY A 71 -25.23 23.05 8.33
C GLY A 71 -26.14 22.64 9.49
N VAL A 72 -26.15 21.38 9.93
CA VAL A 72 -27.14 20.91 10.93
C VAL A 72 -26.72 21.29 12.34
N LYS A 73 -27.57 22.09 13.00
CA LYS A 73 -27.48 22.43 14.43
C LYS A 73 -27.48 21.14 15.26
N LYS A 74 -26.57 21.08 16.23
CA LYS A 74 -26.26 20.01 17.19
C LYS A 74 -27.43 19.27 17.92
N HIS A 75 -28.72 19.43 17.60
CA HIS A 75 -29.85 18.99 18.44
C HIS A 75 -31.01 18.27 17.70
N ALA A 76 -30.87 17.84 16.45
CA ALA A 76 -31.87 16.95 15.81
C ALA A 76 -31.38 15.50 15.80
N ALA A 77 -32.23 14.53 16.17
CA ALA A 77 -31.87 13.11 16.22
C ALA A 77 -31.57 12.52 14.82
N TYR A 78 -32.12 13.10 13.76
CA TYR A 78 -31.95 12.72 12.34
C TYR A 78 -32.10 13.95 11.44
N LEU A 79 -31.75 13.82 10.16
CA LEU A 79 -31.97 14.86 9.15
C LEU A 79 -33.38 14.74 8.58
N ASN A 80 -34.20 15.79 8.68
CA ASN A 80 -35.52 15.85 8.02
C ASN A 80 -35.42 16.61 6.68
N VAL A 81 -35.59 15.90 5.57
CA VAL A 81 -35.60 16.47 4.21
C VAL A 81 -37.03 16.41 3.67
N GLN A 82 -37.70 17.57 3.62
CA GLN A 82 -39.07 17.72 3.07
C GLN A 82 -40.10 16.72 3.64
N GLY A 83 -39.98 16.39 4.92
CA GLY A 83 -40.84 15.43 5.62
C GLY A 83 -40.35 13.98 5.55
N VAL A 84 -39.11 13.73 5.13
CA VAL A 84 -38.48 12.41 5.17
C VAL A 84 -37.32 12.43 6.17
N ALA A 85 -37.35 11.55 7.17
CA ALA A 85 -36.26 11.39 8.12
C ALA A 85 -35.17 10.49 7.52
N VAL A 86 -33.98 11.03 7.27
CA VAL A 86 -32.82 10.30 6.76
C VAL A 86 -31.98 9.81 7.94
N ILE A 87 -31.84 8.49 8.05
CA ILE A 87 -31.11 7.80 9.11
C ILE A 87 -30.00 6.96 8.46
N PRO A 88 -28.71 7.35 8.58
CA PRO A 88 -27.60 6.59 8.05
C PRO A 88 -27.31 5.35 8.92
N VAL A 89 -27.17 4.20 8.26
CA VAL A 89 -26.76 2.90 8.81
C VAL A 89 -25.43 2.52 8.16
N THR A 90 -24.35 3.13 8.63
CA THR A 90 -23.03 3.03 8.00
C THR A 90 -22.02 2.36 8.91
N GLY A 91 -21.08 1.62 8.31
CA GLY A 91 -19.98 0.98 9.05
C GLY A 91 -20.39 -0.26 9.83
N THR A 92 -19.57 -0.64 10.83
CA THR A 92 -19.76 -1.85 11.63
C THR A 92 -20.83 -1.64 12.71
N LEU A 93 -21.76 -2.58 12.83
CA LEU A 93 -22.89 -2.45 13.76
C LEU A 93 -22.58 -3.08 15.12
N VAL A 94 -22.78 -2.34 16.22
CA VAL A 94 -22.37 -2.77 17.57
C VAL A 94 -23.45 -2.55 18.62
N ARG A 95 -23.46 -3.40 19.67
CA ARG A 95 -24.29 -3.21 20.86
C ARG A 95 -23.56 -2.37 21.91
N ARG A 96 -24.27 -1.40 22.50
CA ARG A 96 -23.80 -0.48 23.57
C ARG A 96 -22.68 0.49 23.15
N GLY A 97 -22.77 1.10 21.98
CA GLY A 97 -21.99 2.29 21.64
C GLY A 97 -22.71 3.56 22.12
N SER A 98 -22.11 4.35 23.01
CA SER A 98 -22.68 5.66 23.43
C SER A 98 -22.79 6.60 22.24
N PHE A 99 -24.00 6.89 21.75
CA PHE A 99 -24.32 7.84 20.65
C PHE A 99 -23.13 8.11 19.73
N VAL A 100 -22.54 7.03 19.20
CA VAL A 100 -21.30 7.11 18.45
C VAL A 100 -21.72 7.51 17.06
N GLY A 101 -21.47 8.77 16.72
CA GLY A 101 -21.66 9.26 15.38
C GLY A 101 -20.75 8.53 14.40
N GLU A 102 -21.10 8.63 13.13
CA GLU A 102 -20.45 8.08 11.93
C GLU A 102 -18.91 8.22 11.89
N SER A 103 -18.33 9.15 12.66
CA SER A 103 -16.89 9.46 12.68
C SER A 103 -15.98 8.37 13.29
N SER A 104 -16.50 7.26 13.81
CA SER A 104 -15.68 6.15 14.31
C SER A 104 -15.76 4.87 13.47
N GLY A 105 -16.47 4.89 12.34
CA GLY A 105 -16.72 3.69 11.51
C GLY A 105 -17.59 2.61 12.18
N MET A 106 -18.19 2.90 13.34
CA MET A 106 -19.10 2.02 14.07
C MET A 106 -20.43 2.73 14.32
N THR A 107 -21.54 2.01 14.16
CA THR A 107 -22.89 2.51 14.40
C THR A 107 -23.57 1.66 15.48
N SER A 108 -24.13 2.30 16.52
CA SER A 108 -24.74 1.56 17.64
C SER A 108 -26.22 1.26 17.43
N TYR A 109 -26.64 0.06 17.81
CA TYR A 109 -28.04 -0.36 17.74
C TYR A 109 -28.96 0.52 18.59
N GLU A 110 -28.51 0.95 19.77
CA GLU A 110 -29.28 1.84 20.65
C GLU A 110 -29.45 3.23 20.04
N GLY A 111 -28.43 3.75 19.35
CA GLY A 111 -28.50 5.02 18.64
C GLY A 111 -29.51 4.96 17.50
N LEU A 112 -29.44 3.91 16.67
CA LEU A 112 -30.41 3.70 15.58
C LEU A 112 -31.84 3.54 16.10
N SER A 113 -32.03 2.72 17.15
CA SER A 113 -33.34 2.52 17.78
C SER A 113 -33.94 3.85 18.27
N ALA A 114 -33.14 4.69 18.92
CA ALA A 114 -33.58 6.02 19.37
C ALA A 114 -33.98 6.94 18.21
N GLN A 115 -33.19 6.97 17.13
CA GLN A 115 -33.50 7.77 15.93
C GLN A 115 -34.77 7.30 15.24
N ILE A 116 -34.93 5.99 15.05
CA ILE A 116 -36.09 5.39 14.39
C ILE A 116 -37.37 5.64 15.19
N ARG A 117 -37.32 5.45 16.52
CA ARG A 117 -38.47 5.73 17.40
C ARG A 117 -38.83 7.22 17.39
N ALA A 118 -37.83 8.10 17.47
CA ALA A 118 -38.07 9.54 17.39
C ALA A 118 -38.70 9.95 16.04
N ALA A 119 -38.18 9.44 14.92
CA ALA A 119 -38.73 9.72 13.59
C ALA A 119 -40.15 9.16 13.41
N ALA A 120 -40.45 8.00 14.00
CA ALA A 120 -41.77 7.42 14.00
C ALA A 120 -42.80 8.24 14.78
N GLU A 121 -42.37 8.99 15.80
CA GLU A 121 -43.24 9.82 16.66
C GLU A 121 -43.33 11.29 16.23
N ASP A 122 -42.38 11.80 15.44
CA ASP A 122 -42.36 13.19 14.98
C ASP A 122 -43.41 13.49 13.89
N GLU A 123 -44.42 14.30 14.19
CA GLU A 123 -45.49 14.67 13.25
C GLU A 123 -44.99 15.37 11.97
N THR A 124 -43.79 15.97 11.99
CA THR A 124 -43.19 16.60 10.80
C THR A 124 -42.58 15.60 9.83
N VAL A 125 -42.41 14.34 10.25
CA VAL A 125 -41.90 13.23 9.44
C VAL A 125 -43.06 12.41 8.90
N ARG A 126 -43.09 12.21 7.58
CA ARG A 126 -44.06 11.41 6.86
C ARG A 126 -43.51 10.06 6.39
N ALA A 127 -42.20 9.94 6.20
CA ALA A 127 -41.53 8.68 5.90
C ALA A 127 -40.12 8.63 6.51
N ILE A 128 -39.57 7.43 6.69
CA ILE A 128 -38.22 7.18 7.20
C ILE A 128 -37.39 6.55 6.07
N ALA A 129 -36.26 7.16 5.75
CA ALA A 129 -35.28 6.68 4.79
C ALA A 129 -34.03 6.17 5.53
N MET A 130 -33.80 4.87 5.49
CA MET A 130 -32.58 4.24 5.99
C MET A 130 -31.56 4.17 4.86
N GLU A 131 -30.48 4.94 4.95
CA GLU A 131 -29.35 4.88 4.02
C GLU A 131 -28.35 3.83 4.54
N ILE A 132 -28.23 2.69 3.86
CA ILE A 132 -27.50 1.53 4.38
C ILE A 132 -26.20 1.32 3.60
N ASP A 133 -25.10 1.32 4.32
CA ASP A 133 -23.77 0.95 3.82
C ASP A 133 -22.95 0.23 4.90
N SER A 134 -23.27 -1.05 5.08
CA SER A 134 -22.77 -1.89 6.18
C SER A 134 -22.50 -3.33 5.76
N PHE A 135 -21.35 -3.83 6.20
CA PHE A 135 -20.95 -5.25 6.13
C PHE A 135 -21.52 -6.10 7.29
N GLY A 136 -22.25 -5.48 8.22
CA GLY A 136 -22.82 -6.11 9.40
C GLY A 136 -22.07 -5.80 10.71
N GLY A 137 -22.14 -6.71 11.67
CA GLY A 137 -21.58 -6.51 13.02
C GLY A 137 -22.04 -7.52 14.07
N GLU A 138 -22.23 -7.08 15.31
CA GLU A 138 -22.58 -7.95 16.44
C GLU A 138 -24.00 -8.53 16.31
N ALA A 139 -24.19 -9.82 16.59
CA ALA A 139 -25.53 -10.43 16.59
C ALA A 139 -26.37 -9.99 17.80
N ALA A 140 -25.73 -9.58 18.90
CA ALA A 140 -26.42 -9.18 20.11
C ALA A 140 -27.12 -7.83 19.93
N GLY A 141 -28.43 -7.74 20.23
CA GLY A 141 -29.18 -6.48 20.18
C GLY A 141 -29.84 -6.17 18.83
N ILE A 142 -29.51 -6.93 17.78
CA ILE A 142 -30.02 -6.66 16.43
C ILE A 142 -31.50 -6.98 16.28
N PHE A 143 -31.98 -8.07 16.89
CA PHE A 143 -33.38 -8.49 16.78
C PHE A 143 -34.33 -7.50 17.43
N GLU A 144 -33.90 -6.84 18.53
CA GLU A 144 -34.63 -5.75 19.15
C GLU A 144 -34.73 -4.54 18.20
N LEU A 145 -33.65 -4.16 17.53
CA LEU A 145 -33.68 -3.07 16.55
C LEU A 145 -34.52 -3.43 15.31
N MET A 146 -34.46 -4.67 14.83
CA MET A 146 -35.34 -5.16 13.75
C MET A 146 -36.81 -5.02 14.15
N ALA A 147 -37.16 -5.33 15.40
CA ALA A 147 -38.51 -5.15 15.91
C ALA A 147 -38.91 -3.66 15.97
N ASP A 148 -38.00 -2.76 16.35
CA ASP A 148 -38.24 -1.32 16.34
C ASP A 148 -38.50 -0.77 14.92
N ILE A 149 -37.71 -1.20 13.93
CA ILE A 149 -37.92 -0.82 12.53
C ILE A 149 -39.30 -1.29 12.05
N ARG A 150 -39.67 -2.55 12.35
CA ARG A 150 -41.01 -3.07 12.04
C ARG A 150 -42.11 -2.28 12.74
N ALA A 151 -41.93 -1.91 14.00
CA ALA A 151 -42.92 -1.10 14.73
C ALA A 151 -43.06 0.32 14.16
N ALA A 152 -41.95 0.94 13.72
CA ALA A 152 -41.98 2.22 13.02
C ALA A 152 -42.71 2.10 11.67
N ARG A 153 -42.48 1.01 10.95
CA ARG A 153 -43.14 0.67 9.67
C ARG A 153 -44.66 0.61 9.76
N GLU A 154 -45.20 0.16 10.89
CA GLU A 154 -46.66 0.15 11.11
C GLU A 154 -47.25 1.56 11.32
N LYS A 155 -46.41 2.57 11.62
CA LYS A 155 -46.84 3.96 11.79
C LYS A 155 -46.60 4.81 10.54
N LYS A 156 -45.44 4.64 9.89
CA LYS A 156 -44.99 5.45 8.74
C LYS A 156 -44.19 4.57 7.77
N PRO A 157 -44.23 4.85 6.46
CA PRO A 157 -43.41 4.14 5.49
C PRO A 157 -41.92 4.18 5.86
N VAL A 158 -41.27 3.02 5.88
CA VAL A 158 -39.82 2.88 6.12
C VAL A 158 -39.15 2.31 4.88
N TYR A 159 -38.24 3.05 4.26
CA TYR A 159 -37.61 2.68 3.00
C TYR A 159 -36.10 2.52 3.23
N ALA A 160 -35.53 1.40 2.77
CA ALA A 160 -34.10 1.13 2.81
C ALA A 160 -33.48 1.42 1.43
N PHE A 161 -32.47 2.28 1.43
CA PHE A 161 -31.67 2.65 0.28
C PHE A 161 -30.27 2.12 0.50
N LEU A 162 -29.90 1.05 -0.22
CA LEU A 162 -28.53 0.57 -0.19
C LEU A 162 -27.67 1.61 -0.93
N ALA A 163 -26.68 2.16 -0.23
CA ALA A 163 -25.67 3.00 -0.87
C ALA A 163 -24.70 2.12 -1.66
N GLU A 164 -24.22 1.04 -1.05
CA GLU A 164 -23.32 0.09 -1.71
C GLU A 164 -23.47 -1.32 -1.14
N TYR A 165 -23.45 -1.44 0.20
CA TYR A 165 -23.55 -2.73 0.90
C TYR A 165 -24.69 -2.76 1.93
N ALA A 166 -25.52 -3.81 1.88
CA ALA A 166 -26.29 -4.25 3.05
C ALA A 166 -26.07 -5.75 3.22
N LEU A 167 -25.07 -6.11 4.01
CA LEU A 167 -24.67 -7.49 4.25
C LEU A 167 -24.87 -7.87 5.72
N SER A 168 -25.27 -9.12 5.94
CA SER A 168 -25.47 -9.72 7.26
C SER A 168 -26.32 -8.82 8.18
N ALA A 169 -25.81 -8.32 9.30
CA ALA A 169 -26.59 -7.44 10.16
C ALA A 169 -27.12 -6.18 9.44
N GLY A 170 -26.38 -5.62 8.47
CA GLY A 170 -26.87 -4.51 7.64
C GLY A 170 -28.11 -4.91 6.83
N TYR A 171 -28.08 -6.12 6.24
CA TYR A 171 -29.23 -6.68 5.54
C TYR A 171 -30.38 -7.01 6.48
N ALA A 172 -30.11 -7.47 7.70
CA ALA A 172 -31.12 -7.76 8.70
C ALA A 172 -31.99 -6.53 8.99
N LEU A 173 -31.36 -5.34 9.07
CA LEU A 173 -32.07 -4.08 9.26
C LEU A 173 -32.81 -3.67 7.97
N ALA A 174 -32.14 -3.75 6.81
CA ALA A 174 -32.73 -3.45 5.50
C ALA A 174 -34.01 -4.26 5.26
N SER A 175 -33.99 -5.55 5.60
CA SER A 175 -35.08 -6.48 5.34
C SER A 175 -36.36 -6.13 6.10
N GLN A 176 -36.30 -5.27 7.12
CA GLN A 176 -37.47 -4.83 7.89
C GLN A 176 -38.20 -3.64 7.27
N ALA A 177 -37.63 -2.98 6.26
CA ALA A 177 -38.27 -1.87 5.54
C ALA A 177 -39.49 -2.34 4.71
N ASP A 178 -40.36 -1.40 4.31
CA ASP A 178 -41.42 -1.64 3.32
C ASP A 178 -40.85 -1.89 1.93
N ARG A 179 -39.80 -1.14 1.58
CA ARG A 179 -39.13 -1.17 0.28
C ARG A 179 -37.61 -1.16 0.48
N VAL A 180 -36.92 -2.03 -0.24
CA VAL A 180 -35.46 -2.16 -0.28
C VAL A 180 -35.00 -1.91 -1.70
N THR A 181 -34.20 -0.86 -1.91
CA THR A 181 -33.63 -0.54 -3.22
C THR A 181 -32.14 -0.81 -3.22
N ILE A 182 -31.60 -1.26 -4.36
CA ILE A 182 -30.20 -1.64 -4.53
C ILE A 182 -29.63 -1.00 -5.80
N PRO A 183 -28.43 -0.43 -5.79
CA PRO A 183 -27.80 0.05 -7.03
C PRO A 183 -27.37 -1.14 -7.91
N PRO A 184 -27.11 -0.95 -9.21
CA PRO A 184 -26.79 -2.03 -10.14
C PRO A 184 -25.66 -2.97 -9.69
N PHE A 185 -24.62 -2.41 -9.06
CA PHE A 185 -23.47 -3.16 -8.52
C PHE A 185 -23.48 -3.28 -6.99
N GLY A 186 -24.54 -2.80 -6.33
CA GLY A 186 -24.70 -2.93 -4.88
C GLY A 186 -24.89 -4.38 -4.48
N LYS A 187 -24.54 -4.70 -3.23
CA LYS A 187 -24.56 -6.07 -2.69
C LYS A 187 -25.50 -6.19 -1.50
N ALA A 188 -26.35 -7.22 -1.55
CA ALA A 188 -27.26 -7.61 -0.47
C ALA A 188 -27.13 -9.10 -0.16
N GLY A 189 -27.46 -9.49 1.08
CA GLY A 189 -27.42 -10.89 1.51
C GLY A 189 -26.46 -11.10 2.68
N SER A 190 -25.60 -12.12 2.60
CA SER A 190 -24.79 -12.59 3.73
C SER A 190 -25.65 -12.94 4.95
N ILE A 191 -26.82 -13.56 4.71
CA ILE A 191 -27.74 -14.01 5.77
C ILE A 191 -27.12 -15.22 6.45
N GLY A 192 -26.29 -14.97 7.45
CA GLY A 192 -25.50 -15.98 8.14
C GLY A 192 -24.95 -15.45 9.45
N VAL A 193 -24.44 -16.37 10.27
CA VAL A 193 -23.83 -16.09 11.57
C VAL A 193 -22.50 -16.84 11.65
N VAL A 194 -21.47 -16.18 12.17
CA VAL A 194 -20.14 -16.76 12.34
C VAL A 194 -19.68 -16.63 13.78
N VAL A 195 -19.00 -17.66 14.29
CA VAL A 195 -18.27 -17.64 15.55
C VAL A 195 -16.80 -17.94 15.23
N ILE A 196 -15.91 -17.08 15.69
CA ILE A 196 -14.47 -17.25 15.49
C ILE A 196 -13.87 -17.80 16.79
N HIS A 197 -13.24 -18.97 16.69
CA HIS A 197 -12.42 -19.55 17.75
C HIS A 197 -10.96 -19.57 17.31
N ALA A 198 -10.06 -19.24 18.22
CA ALA A 198 -8.63 -19.23 17.95
C ALA A 198 -7.90 -20.13 18.95
N ASP A 199 -6.91 -20.87 18.45
CA ASP A 199 -6.20 -21.91 19.17
C ASP A 199 -4.70 -21.59 19.25
N TYR A 200 -4.19 -21.43 20.47
CA TYR A 200 -2.80 -21.09 20.75
C TYR A 200 -2.00 -22.21 21.39
N GLN A 201 -2.56 -23.41 21.51
CA GLN A 201 -1.93 -24.47 22.28
C GLN A 201 -0.49 -24.74 21.79
N THR A 202 -0.32 -25.02 20.49
CA THR A 202 0.98 -25.31 19.89
C THR A 202 1.96 -24.13 19.99
N GLN A 203 1.47 -22.90 19.85
CA GLN A 203 2.33 -21.73 19.93
C GLN A 203 2.86 -21.48 21.34
N LEU A 204 2.00 -21.64 22.35
CA LEU A 204 2.40 -21.49 23.75
C LEU A 204 3.35 -22.60 24.17
N GLU A 205 3.11 -23.83 23.70
CA GLU A 205 4.04 -24.95 23.87
C GLU A 205 5.43 -24.64 23.29
N ASN A 206 5.49 -24.10 22.07
CA ASN A 206 6.75 -23.69 21.42
C ASN A 206 7.45 -22.52 22.14
N ALA A 207 6.69 -21.63 22.77
CA ALA A 207 7.21 -20.56 23.61
C ALA A 207 7.66 -21.03 25.01
N GLY A 208 7.53 -22.34 25.32
CA GLY A 208 7.84 -22.89 26.64
C GLY A 208 6.84 -22.49 27.73
N VAL A 209 5.65 -22.03 27.34
CA VAL A 209 4.58 -21.59 28.26
C VAL A 209 3.52 -22.68 28.36
N ASN A 210 3.34 -23.24 29.57
CA ASN A 210 2.28 -24.20 29.84
C ASN A 210 1.12 -23.52 30.58
N VAL A 211 -0.08 -23.53 29.98
CA VAL A 211 -1.30 -22.95 30.57
C VAL A 211 -2.16 -24.07 31.15
N THR A 212 -2.33 -24.07 32.47
CA THR A 212 -3.24 -24.99 33.19
C THR A 212 -4.48 -24.25 33.65
N LEU A 213 -5.66 -24.68 33.19
CA LEU A 213 -6.94 -24.08 33.53
C LEU A 213 -7.57 -24.79 34.73
N ILE A 214 -7.74 -24.08 35.85
CA ILE A 214 -8.39 -24.58 37.07
C ILE A 214 -9.80 -23.98 37.12
N HIS A 215 -10.84 -24.82 37.03
CA HIS A 215 -12.22 -24.35 36.93
C HIS A 215 -13.22 -25.28 37.63
N SER A 216 -14.36 -24.71 38.00
CA SER A 216 -15.52 -25.42 38.53
C SER A 216 -16.48 -25.82 37.40
N GLY A 217 -16.86 -27.11 37.30
CA GLY A 217 -17.85 -27.60 36.32
C GLY A 217 -17.28 -27.88 34.92
N LYS A 218 -17.78 -28.91 34.23
CA LYS A 218 -17.22 -29.46 32.96
C LYS A 218 -17.07 -28.40 31.86
N HIS A 219 -18.02 -27.47 31.76
CA HIS A 219 -18.16 -26.55 30.61
C HIS A 219 -17.59 -25.14 30.84
N LYS A 220 -17.00 -24.86 32.01
CA LYS A 220 -16.61 -23.49 32.40
C LYS A 220 -15.45 -22.91 31.59
N VAL A 221 -14.72 -23.76 30.88
CA VAL A 221 -13.59 -23.40 30.01
C VAL A 221 -13.81 -23.86 28.57
N ASP A 222 -15.06 -24.16 28.20
CA ASP A 222 -15.42 -24.43 26.82
C ASP A 222 -15.06 -23.22 25.94
N GLY A 223 -14.44 -23.46 24.78
CA GLY A 223 -14.00 -22.39 23.88
C GLY A 223 -12.78 -21.60 24.35
N ASN A 224 -12.07 -22.04 25.40
CA ASN A 224 -10.80 -21.42 25.78
C ASN A 224 -9.76 -21.54 24.65
N PRO A 225 -8.92 -20.53 24.43
CA PRO A 225 -8.00 -20.51 23.30
C PRO A 225 -6.64 -21.21 23.60
N TYR A 226 -6.48 -21.82 24.77
CA TYR A 226 -5.20 -22.37 25.24
C TYR A 226 -5.12 -23.89 25.12
N GLN A 227 -6.20 -24.52 24.66
CA GLN A 227 -6.31 -25.95 24.42
C GLN A 227 -7.09 -26.16 23.13
N HIS A 228 -6.76 -27.22 22.40
CA HIS A 228 -7.50 -27.59 21.19
C HIS A 228 -9.01 -27.71 21.45
N LEU A 229 -9.80 -27.09 20.55
CA LEU A 229 -11.25 -27.11 20.66
C LEU A 229 -11.77 -28.55 20.54
N LYS A 230 -12.32 -29.06 21.64
CA LYS A 230 -12.89 -30.42 21.69
C LYS A 230 -14.08 -30.54 20.73
N GLY A 231 -14.18 -31.67 20.02
CA GLY A 231 -15.29 -31.95 19.09
C GLY A 231 -16.68 -31.71 19.70
N GLU A 232 -16.94 -32.28 20.89
CA GLU A 232 -18.22 -32.08 21.61
C GLU A 232 -18.56 -30.60 21.87
N VAL A 233 -17.53 -29.77 22.12
CA VAL A 233 -17.71 -28.33 22.39
C VAL A 233 -17.94 -27.57 21.10
N ARG A 234 -17.20 -27.90 20.03
CA ARG A 234 -17.40 -27.36 18.69
C ARG A 234 -18.83 -27.63 18.21
N ASP A 235 -19.30 -28.87 18.34
CA ASP A 235 -20.64 -29.26 17.89
C ASP A 235 -21.75 -28.50 18.64
N ARG A 236 -21.55 -28.25 19.95
CA ARG A 236 -22.46 -27.41 20.73
C ARG A 236 -22.46 -25.95 20.26
N ILE A 237 -21.29 -25.36 20.01
CA ILE A 237 -21.17 -23.99 19.48
C ILE A 237 -21.82 -23.91 18.10
N GLN A 238 -21.62 -24.92 17.25
CA GLN A 238 -22.26 -24.99 15.93
C GLN A 238 -23.78 -25.05 16.05
N GLN A 239 -24.31 -25.86 16.97
CA GLN A 239 -25.76 -25.93 17.21
C GLN A 239 -26.35 -24.58 17.65
N GLU A 240 -25.65 -23.84 18.50
CA GLU A 240 -26.04 -22.47 18.91
C GLU A 240 -26.00 -21.50 17.72
N ASN A 241 -24.98 -21.62 16.85
CA ASN A 241 -24.84 -20.82 15.64
C ASN A 241 -25.95 -21.11 14.61
N ASP A 242 -26.28 -22.39 14.40
CA ASP A 242 -27.33 -22.84 13.49
C ASP A 242 -28.71 -22.35 13.95
N ALA A 243 -28.98 -22.39 15.25
CA ALA A 243 -30.20 -21.85 15.83
C ALA A 243 -30.34 -20.34 15.60
N MET A 244 -29.22 -19.59 15.72
CA MET A 244 -29.20 -18.16 15.43
C MET A 244 -29.39 -17.86 13.94
N TRP A 245 -28.80 -18.67 13.05
CA TRP A 245 -28.98 -18.55 11.61
C TRP A 245 -30.44 -18.76 11.19
N LEU A 246 -31.10 -19.77 11.77
CA LEU A 246 -32.53 -20.01 11.57
C LEU A 246 -33.36 -18.80 12.03
N ALA A 247 -33.12 -18.29 13.24
CA ALA A 247 -33.83 -17.12 13.75
C ALA A 247 -33.61 -15.88 12.87
N PHE A 248 -32.41 -15.71 12.32
CA PHE A 248 -32.11 -14.63 11.36
C PHE A 248 -32.91 -14.81 10.07
N ALA A 249 -32.93 -16.01 9.48
CA ALA A 249 -33.71 -16.30 8.28
C ALA A 249 -35.22 -16.06 8.49
N GLU A 250 -35.77 -16.48 9.63
CA GLU A 250 -37.16 -16.22 10.02
C GLU A 250 -37.44 -14.72 10.16
N ALA A 251 -36.52 -13.95 10.75
CA ALA A 251 -36.66 -12.50 10.88
C ALA A 251 -36.60 -11.78 9.53
N VAL A 252 -35.83 -12.30 8.57
CA VAL A 252 -35.81 -11.81 7.18
C VAL A 252 -37.13 -12.12 6.47
N GLU A 253 -37.64 -13.35 6.59
CA GLU A 253 -38.95 -13.74 6.01
C GLU A 253 -40.08 -12.84 6.53
N GLN A 254 -40.13 -12.61 7.84
CA GLN A 254 -41.09 -11.72 8.47
C GLN A 254 -40.96 -10.27 7.96
N GLY A 255 -39.72 -9.78 7.85
CA GLY A 255 -39.43 -8.43 7.37
C GLY A 255 -39.87 -8.21 5.91
N ARG A 256 -39.46 -9.13 5.02
CA ARG A 256 -39.72 -9.07 3.57
C ARG A 256 -41.15 -9.47 3.18
N ARG A 257 -42.04 -9.72 4.16
CA ARG A 257 -43.47 -10.03 3.97
C ARG A 257 -43.70 -11.14 2.94
N GLY A 258 -42.94 -12.23 3.02
CA GLY A 258 -43.09 -13.41 2.17
C GLY A 258 -42.44 -13.32 0.78
N LYS A 259 -41.73 -12.23 0.45
CA LYS A 259 -40.92 -12.15 -0.80
C LYS A 259 -39.77 -13.17 -0.81
N ILE A 260 -39.32 -13.60 0.36
CA ILE A 260 -38.39 -14.72 0.56
C ILE A 260 -38.84 -15.48 1.82
N THR A 261 -38.79 -16.81 1.79
CA THR A 261 -39.09 -17.65 2.96
C THR A 261 -37.82 -17.91 3.78
N ALA A 262 -37.92 -18.28 5.06
CA ALA A 262 -36.74 -18.61 5.86
C ALA A 262 -35.92 -19.74 5.22
N GLN A 263 -36.61 -20.78 4.71
CA GLN A 263 -35.95 -21.84 3.95
C GLN A 263 -35.29 -21.33 2.67
N GLY A 264 -35.94 -20.40 1.95
CA GLY A 264 -35.37 -19.75 0.78
C GLY A 264 -34.09 -19.00 1.12
N ALA A 265 -34.10 -18.21 2.20
CA ALA A 265 -32.94 -17.47 2.69
C ALA A 265 -31.80 -18.39 3.13
N MET A 266 -32.10 -19.49 3.83
CA MET A 266 -31.07 -20.46 4.24
C MET A 266 -30.46 -21.22 3.05
N LYS A 267 -31.25 -21.50 2.00
CA LYS A 267 -30.76 -22.12 0.75
C LYS A 267 -29.76 -21.25 -0.01
N LEU A 268 -29.70 -19.96 0.30
CA LEU A 268 -28.68 -19.08 -0.26
C LEU A 268 -27.32 -19.27 0.42
N GLU A 269 -27.23 -20.08 1.47
CA GLU A 269 -25.97 -20.45 2.16
C GLU A 269 -25.12 -19.24 2.55
N ALA A 270 -25.77 -18.19 3.05
CA ALA A 270 -25.14 -16.89 3.38
C ALA A 270 -24.41 -16.23 2.19
N GLY A 271 -24.82 -16.51 0.95
CA GLY A 271 -24.31 -15.89 -0.25
C GLY A 271 -24.59 -14.38 -0.35
N VAL A 272 -23.80 -13.71 -1.18
CA VAL A 272 -23.90 -12.27 -1.48
C VAL A 272 -24.36 -12.09 -2.92
N PHE A 273 -25.39 -11.28 -3.11
CA PHE A 273 -26.07 -11.12 -4.40
C PHE A 273 -26.05 -9.66 -4.84
N THR A 274 -25.79 -9.42 -6.12
CA THR A 274 -25.66 -8.09 -6.72
C THR A 274 -26.94 -7.69 -7.44
N GLY A 275 -27.27 -6.39 -7.44
CA GLY A 275 -28.28 -5.76 -8.29
C GLY A 275 -29.50 -6.62 -8.60
N LEU A 276 -29.59 -7.11 -9.84
CA LEU A 276 -30.73 -7.89 -10.34
C LEU A 276 -30.88 -9.25 -9.65
N ASP A 277 -29.79 -9.91 -9.27
CA ASP A 277 -29.87 -11.20 -8.57
C ASP A 277 -30.45 -11.02 -7.17
N ALA A 278 -30.09 -9.94 -6.47
CA ALA A 278 -30.72 -9.60 -5.20
C ALA A 278 -32.24 -9.41 -5.35
N VAL A 279 -32.71 -8.80 -6.45
CA VAL A 279 -34.15 -8.69 -6.74
C VAL A 279 -34.76 -10.07 -7.05
N ARG A 280 -34.10 -10.90 -7.86
CA ARG A 280 -34.58 -12.25 -8.22
C ARG A 280 -34.77 -13.16 -7.00
N TYR A 281 -33.87 -13.06 -6.02
CA TYR A 281 -33.97 -13.82 -4.77
C TYR A 281 -34.91 -13.19 -3.74
N GLY A 282 -35.57 -12.07 -4.06
CA GLY A 282 -36.49 -11.37 -3.16
C GLY A 282 -35.81 -10.54 -2.08
N LEU A 283 -34.48 -10.36 -2.18
CA LEU A 283 -33.69 -9.59 -1.22
C LEU A 283 -33.85 -8.07 -1.40
N ALA A 284 -34.02 -7.62 -2.65
CA ALA A 284 -34.33 -6.24 -3.00
C ALA A 284 -35.64 -6.17 -3.79
N ASP A 285 -36.23 -4.98 -3.88
CA ASP A 285 -37.47 -4.71 -4.63
C ASP A 285 -37.20 -4.13 -6.01
N GLU A 286 -36.13 -3.37 -6.16
CA GLU A 286 -35.80 -2.68 -7.40
C GLU A 286 -34.31 -2.36 -7.46
N VAL A 287 -33.77 -2.42 -8.68
CA VAL A 287 -32.44 -1.92 -8.99
C VAL A 287 -32.53 -0.44 -9.37
N ILE A 288 -32.02 0.43 -8.52
CA ILE A 288 -32.03 1.88 -8.70
C ILE A 288 -30.96 2.53 -7.81
N GLU A 289 -30.33 3.59 -8.29
CA GLU A 289 -29.39 4.40 -7.51
C GLU A 289 -30.06 5.03 -6.29
N ALA A 290 -29.40 4.94 -5.13
CA ALA A 290 -29.96 5.36 -3.83
C ALA A 290 -30.51 6.80 -3.85
N ARG A 291 -29.78 7.72 -4.49
CA ARG A 291 -30.18 9.12 -4.62
C ARG A 291 -31.44 9.29 -5.48
N ALA A 292 -31.49 8.63 -6.63
CA ALA A 292 -32.65 8.70 -7.53
C ALA A 292 -33.89 8.11 -6.87
N ALA A 293 -33.74 6.99 -6.16
CA ALA A 293 -34.81 6.36 -5.41
C ALA A 293 -35.32 7.24 -4.25
N PHE A 294 -34.42 7.95 -3.57
CA PHE A 294 -34.79 8.90 -2.53
C PHE A 294 -35.51 10.13 -3.10
N GLU A 295 -35.01 10.70 -4.20
CA GLU A 295 -35.67 11.83 -4.88
C GLU A 295 -37.09 11.45 -5.33
N ALA A 296 -37.28 10.24 -5.87
CA ALA A 296 -38.60 9.70 -6.21
C ALA A 296 -39.53 9.58 -4.99
N LEU A 297 -39.03 9.13 -3.83
CA LEU A 297 -39.81 9.09 -2.59
C LEU A 297 -40.23 10.50 -2.12
N VAL A 298 -39.31 11.47 -2.19
CA VAL A 298 -39.61 12.85 -1.81
C VAL A 298 -40.68 13.45 -2.72
N GLU A 299 -40.62 13.18 -4.03
CA GLU A 299 -41.62 13.62 -5.00
C GLU A 299 -42.98 12.93 -4.78
N GLU A 300 -42.99 11.63 -4.47
CA GLU A 300 -44.22 10.89 -4.12
C GLU A 300 -44.94 11.51 -2.91
N LEU A 301 -44.18 11.95 -1.91
CA LEU A 301 -44.70 12.60 -0.71
C LEU A 301 -45.04 14.08 -0.93
N ASN A 302 -44.43 14.74 -1.91
CA ASN A 302 -44.60 16.15 -2.24
C ASN A 302 -44.98 16.34 -3.71
N PRO A 303 -46.14 15.82 -4.16
CA PRO A 303 -46.52 15.94 -5.55
C PRO A 303 -46.65 17.43 -5.94
N PRO A 304 -46.16 17.84 -7.11
CA PRO A 304 -46.25 19.23 -7.55
C PRO A 304 -47.71 19.68 -7.60
N ALA A 305 -47.99 20.89 -7.13
CA ALA A 305 -49.34 21.44 -7.10
C ALA A 305 -49.95 21.42 -8.52
N LYS A 306 -51.15 20.82 -8.66
CA LYS A 306 -51.93 20.86 -9.91
C LYS A 306 -52.04 22.31 -10.38
N PRO A 307 -51.65 22.66 -11.63
CA PRO A 307 -51.93 23.98 -12.16
C PRO A 307 -53.44 24.21 -12.12
N GLY A 308 -53.86 25.28 -11.45
CA GLY A 308 -55.25 25.70 -11.40
C GLY A 308 -55.82 25.90 -12.80
N ALA A 309 -57.06 25.47 -13.00
CA ALA A 309 -57.78 25.59 -14.26
C ALA A 309 -57.82 27.05 -14.73
N VAL A 310 -57.08 27.36 -15.79
CA VAL A 310 -57.30 28.55 -16.62
C VAL A 310 -57.88 28.07 -17.95
N SER A 311 -59.01 28.66 -18.33
CA SER A 311 -59.86 28.31 -19.46
C SER A 311 -59.12 28.25 -20.80
N ALA A 312 -59.37 27.18 -21.55
CA ALA A 312 -58.83 26.93 -22.87
C ALA A 312 -59.42 27.84 -23.97
N GLY A 313 -58.55 28.26 -24.90
CA GLY A 313 -58.82 28.73 -26.26
C GLY A 313 -57.68 28.23 -27.18
N PRO A 314 -57.94 27.92 -28.46
CA PRO A 314 -57.54 26.64 -29.04
C PRO A 314 -56.15 26.66 -29.68
N ALA A 315 -55.20 25.96 -29.04
CA ALA A 315 -54.01 25.40 -29.69
C ALA A 315 -53.44 24.28 -28.82
N ALA A 316 -54.18 23.16 -28.72
CA ALA A 316 -53.70 21.95 -28.11
C ALA A 316 -54.25 20.73 -28.86
N ALA A 317 -53.44 20.13 -29.73
CA ALA A 317 -53.55 18.73 -30.14
C ALA A 317 -52.34 18.32 -31.01
N ALA A 318 -51.18 18.01 -30.39
CA ALA A 318 -50.11 17.25 -31.07
C ALA A 318 -48.98 16.63 -30.21
N ALA A 319 -48.90 16.77 -28.87
CA ALA A 319 -47.63 16.41 -28.18
C ALA A 319 -47.68 15.59 -26.87
N MET A 320 -48.81 15.02 -26.43
CA MET A 320 -48.84 14.25 -25.16
C MET A 320 -49.81 13.05 -25.21
N ALA A 321 -49.56 12.09 -26.10
CA ALA A 321 -50.22 10.78 -26.07
C ALA A 321 -49.42 9.70 -26.82
N ALA A 322 -48.29 9.27 -26.23
CA ALA A 322 -47.62 7.98 -26.42
C ALA A 322 -46.30 8.06 -25.63
N GLY A 323 -45.93 7.21 -24.68
CA GLY A 323 -46.54 6.01 -24.13
C GLY A 323 -45.68 5.57 -22.93
N ARG A 324 -46.34 4.94 -21.95
CA ARG A 324 -45.70 4.01 -21.01
C ARG A 324 -44.94 2.94 -21.80
N VAL A 325 -43.70 2.63 -21.39
CA VAL A 325 -42.92 1.45 -21.80
C VAL A 325 -42.22 1.00 -20.50
N ALA A 326 -42.65 -0.02 -19.75
CA ALA A 326 -42.66 -1.46 -20.03
C ALA A 326 -41.32 -1.97 -20.61
N THR A 327 -40.44 -2.43 -19.71
CA THR A 327 -39.50 -3.56 -19.87
C THR A 327 -39.18 -4.03 -21.30
N GLY A 328 -37.89 -4.00 -21.68
CA GLY A 328 -37.35 -4.77 -22.81
C GLY A 328 -36.46 -3.93 -23.73
N VAL A 329 -35.21 -4.36 -23.92
CA VAL A 329 -34.33 -3.88 -24.98
C VAL A 329 -35.01 -4.14 -26.32
N SER A 330 -35.23 -3.09 -27.12
CA SER A 330 -35.65 -3.20 -28.52
C SER A 330 -34.91 -2.13 -29.32
N LEU A 331 -33.74 -2.49 -29.84
CA LEU A 331 -33.09 -1.74 -30.92
C LEU A 331 -33.70 -2.23 -32.23
N VAL A 332 -34.66 -1.45 -32.75
CA VAL A 332 -35.18 -1.65 -34.10
C VAL A 332 -34.15 -1.10 -35.09
N ALA A 333 -33.35 -2.00 -35.68
CA ALA A 333 -32.48 -1.71 -36.82
C ALA A 333 -33.32 -1.24 -38.01
N SER A 334 -33.56 0.08 -38.10
CA SER A 334 -34.37 0.70 -39.16
C SER A 334 -33.53 1.50 -40.16
N SER A 335 -32.19 1.40 -40.10
CA SER A 335 -31.28 2.16 -40.99
C SER A 335 -30.20 1.32 -41.69
N ILE A 336 -30.21 -0.02 -41.60
CA ILE A 336 -29.24 -0.87 -42.32
C ILE A 336 -29.90 -1.38 -43.60
N THR A 337 -29.38 -0.99 -44.75
CA THR A 337 -29.95 -1.28 -46.07
C THR A 337 -29.13 -2.28 -46.89
N ASP A 338 -28.05 -2.83 -46.34
CA ASP A 338 -27.21 -3.83 -47.01
C ASP A 338 -26.72 -4.91 -46.02
N VAL A 339 -26.62 -6.14 -46.52
CA VAL A 339 -26.28 -7.37 -45.79
C VAL A 339 -24.87 -7.27 -45.22
N ALA A 340 -23.91 -6.64 -45.93
CA ALA A 340 -22.53 -6.48 -45.46
C ALA A 340 -22.43 -5.60 -44.20
N ALA A 341 -23.26 -4.56 -44.08
CA ALA A 341 -23.30 -3.69 -42.92
C ALA A 341 -24.00 -4.33 -41.71
N LEU A 342 -24.90 -5.29 -41.96
CA LEU A 342 -25.55 -6.09 -40.93
C LEU A 342 -24.57 -7.10 -40.31
N THR A 343 -23.72 -7.74 -41.13
CA THR A 343 -22.72 -8.70 -40.65
C THR A 343 -21.67 -8.06 -39.74
N THR A 344 -21.15 -6.88 -40.13
CA THR A 344 -20.17 -6.14 -39.31
C THR A 344 -20.78 -5.63 -38.01
N TRP A 345 -22.04 -5.18 -38.03
CA TRP A 345 -22.72 -4.74 -36.82
C TRP A 345 -23.00 -5.88 -35.83
N ILE A 346 -23.34 -7.08 -36.34
CA ILE A 346 -23.56 -8.29 -35.54
C ILE A 346 -22.25 -8.80 -34.93
N GLU A 347 -21.13 -8.77 -35.67
CA GLU A 347 -19.81 -9.18 -35.16
C GLU A 347 -19.30 -8.25 -34.03
N GLU A 348 -19.61 -6.95 -34.08
CA GLU A 348 -19.19 -5.99 -33.06
C GLU A 348 -20.03 -6.00 -31.77
N HIS A 349 -21.25 -6.58 -31.79
CA HIS A 349 -22.21 -6.48 -30.68
C HIS A 349 -22.78 -7.83 -30.22
N ILE A 350 -22.14 -8.95 -30.59
CA ILE A 350 -22.66 -10.30 -30.34
C ILE A 350 -22.70 -10.66 -28.85
N ASP A 351 -21.79 -10.10 -28.04
CA ASP A 351 -21.71 -10.35 -26.59
C ASP A 351 -22.77 -9.58 -25.78
N ASP A 352 -23.46 -8.60 -26.40
CA ASP A 352 -24.49 -7.77 -25.76
C ASP A 352 -25.94 -8.24 -26.06
N LEU A 353 -26.11 -9.28 -26.89
CA LEU A 353 -27.41 -9.75 -27.36
C LEU A 353 -27.86 -11.04 -26.67
N GLY A 354 -28.53 -10.91 -25.53
CA GLY A 354 -29.09 -12.02 -24.75
C GLY A 354 -30.37 -12.68 -25.30
N GLY A 355 -30.60 -12.76 -26.62
CA GLY A 355 -31.78 -13.43 -27.19
C GLY A 355 -32.00 -13.29 -28.73
N PRO A 356 -32.97 -14.03 -29.31
CA PRO A 356 -33.16 -14.16 -30.77
C PRO A 356 -33.67 -12.91 -31.49
N VAL A 357 -33.26 -12.76 -32.76
CA VAL A 357 -33.51 -11.58 -33.62
C VAL A 357 -34.50 -11.91 -34.75
N THR A 358 -35.45 -11.01 -35.02
CA THR A 358 -36.49 -11.16 -36.08
C THR A 358 -36.26 -10.17 -37.22
N LEU A 359 -36.27 -10.63 -38.47
CA LEU A 359 -36.14 -9.80 -39.68
C LEU A 359 -37.27 -10.10 -40.67
N GLN A 360 -37.96 -9.06 -41.15
CA GLN A 360 -39.04 -9.12 -42.16
C GLN A 360 -40.13 -10.18 -41.94
N GLY A 361 -40.45 -10.49 -40.69
CA GLY A 361 -41.58 -11.37 -40.34
C GLY A 361 -41.24 -12.85 -40.24
N GLU A 362 -39.96 -13.24 -40.37
CA GLU A 362 -39.48 -14.57 -39.96
C GLU A 362 -38.62 -14.47 -38.69
N THR A 363 -38.93 -15.33 -37.72
CA THR A 363 -38.21 -15.45 -36.44
C THR A 363 -37.11 -16.49 -36.59
N ILE A 364 -35.86 -16.07 -36.45
CA ILE A 364 -34.70 -16.98 -36.47
C ILE A 364 -34.37 -17.34 -35.02
N GLN A 365 -34.46 -18.63 -34.67
CA GLN A 365 -34.05 -19.11 -33.36
C GLN A 365 -32.52 -19.27 -33.33
N LEU A 366 -31.86 -18.84 -32.24
CA LEU A 366 -30.40 -18.97 -32.06
C LEU A 366 -29.87 -20.41 -32.09
N GLN A 367 -30.77 -21.40 -32.10
CA GLN A 367 -30.47 -22.84 -32.05
C GLN A 367 -30.31 -23.44 -33.45
N ASP A 368 -30.54 -22.67 -34.52
CA ASP A 368 -30.41 -23.11 -35.92
C ASP A 368 -29.20 -22.49 -36.66
N LEU A 369 -28.30 -21.80 -35.95
CA LEU A 369 -27.02 -21.31 -36.51
C LEU A 369 -25.83 -22.25 -36.31
N GLU A 370 -26.00 -23.34 -35.56
CA GLU A 370 -24.98 -24.39 -35.39
C GLU A 370 -24.97 -25.43 -36.53
N THR A 371 -25.88 -25.34 -37.50
CA THR A 371 -26.03 -26.31 -38.60
C THR A 371 -25.49 -25.85 -39.95
N VAL A 372 -24.70 -24.77 -40.00
CA VAL A 372 -23.97 -24.33 -41.21
C VAL A 372 -22.45 -24.61 -41.14
N LEU A 373 -21.96 -25.17 -40.02
CA LEU A 373 -20.54 -25.56 -39.87
C LEU A 373 -20.30 -27.06 -39.68
N ALA A 374 -21.32 -27.92 -39.84
CA ALA A 374 -21.14 -29.36 -39.75
C ALA A 374 -22.12 -30.15 -40.63
N GLU A 375 -21.79 -30.26 -41.93
CA GLU A 375 -22.08 -31.39 -42.85
C GLU A 375 -21.29 -31.03 -44.13
N ASP A 376 -20.09 -31.59 -44.35
CA ASP A 376 -19.98 -32.79 -45.18
C ASP A 376 -19.00 -33.84 -44.61
N CYS A 377 -19.52 -35.06 -44.56
CA CYS A 377 -18.81 -36.30 -44.30
C CYS A 377 -17.67 -36.57 -45.31
N SER A 378 -16.59 -37.13 -44.76
CA SER A 378 -15.44 -37.74 -45.45
C SER A 378 -15.83 -38.98 -46.30
N PRO A 379 -14.98 -39.49 -47.23
CA PRO A 379 -13.89 -40.35 -46.79
C PRO A 379 -12.58 -40.30 -47.61
N GLY A 380 -11.46 -40.38 -46.89
CA GLY A 380 -10.26 -41.04 -47.42
C GLY A 380 -8.93 -40.70 -46.74
N CYS A 381 -8.60 -41.43 -45.67
CA CYS A 381 -7.26 -41.81 -45.16
C CYS A 381 -6.20 -40.70 -44.96
N GLU A 382 -5.34 -40.67 -43.95
CA GLU A 382 -4.99 -41.50 -42.80
C GLU A 382 -3.86 -40.72 -42.10
N THR A 383 -3.78 -40.77 -40.75
CA THR A 383 -2.62 -40.42 -39.90
C THR A 383 -2.19 -38.93 -39.91
N GLY A 384 -1.90 -38.22 -38.83
CA GLY A 384 -1.63 -38.55 -37.43
C GLY A 384 -0.71 -37.45 -36.88
N ALA A 385 -1.10 -36.87 -35.74
CA ALA A 385 -0.27 -36.18 -34.74
C ALA A 385 0.38 -34.79 -35.02
N GLU A 386 -0.06 -33.85 -34.16
CA GLU A 386 0.71 -32.93 -33.31
C GLU A 386 1.47 -31.69 -33.85
N ALA A 387 0.98 -30.54 -33.34
CA ALA A 387 1.64 -29.34 -32.79
C ALA A 387 2.59 -28.46 -33.66
N PRO A 388 2.44 -27.11 -33.61
CA PRO A 388 3.27 -26.17 -34.34
C PRO A 388 4.44 -25.65 -33.48
N SER A 389 5.62 -25.45 -34.06
CA SER A 389 6.18 -24.10 -34.25
C SER A 389 7.54 -24.18 -34.94
N SER A 390 7.69 -23.39 -35.98
CA SER A 390 8.93 -23.04 -36.67
C SER A 390 8.47 -21.94 -37.65
N LYS A 391 9.11 -20.79 -37.81
CA LYS A 391 10.53 -20.51 -37.66
C LYS A 391 10.76 -19.04 -38.01
N GLU A 392 11.86 -18.49 -37.45
CA GLU A 392 12.89 -17.68 -38.14
C GLU A 392 12.41 -16.47 -38.95
N THR A 393 12.97 -15.28 -38.83
CA THR A 393 14.38 -14.84 -38.74
C THR A 393 14.28 -13.30 -38.92
N ASP A 394 15.22 -12.43 -38.62
CA ASP A 394 16.45 -12.36 -37.85
C ASP A 394 17.05 -10.99 -38.20
N MET A 395 17.84 -10.44 -37.28
CA MET A 395 18.86 -9.39 -37.46
C MET A 395 18.38 -7.98 -37.86
N THR A 396 18.31 -7.04 -36.89
CA THR A 396 19.42 -6.24 -36.31
C THR A 396 20.15 -5.31 -37.29
N LYS A 397 20.11 -4.00 -36.98
CA LYS A 397 21.32 -3.20 -36.77
C LYS A 397 20.99 -1.88 -36.10
N ASP A 398 21.91 -1.51 -35.23
CA ASP A 398 21.82 -0.55 -34.16
C ASP A 398 22.72 0.67 -34.48
N VAL A 399 22.62 1.68 -33.62
CA VAL A 399 23.66 2.68 -33.25
C VAL A 399 23.68 4.08 -33.93
N THR A 400 23.64 5.09 -33.03
CA THR A 400 24.30 6.43 -33.00
C THR A 400 23.68 7.70 -33.59
N LYS A 401 23.39 8.65 -32.68
CA LYS A 401 23.34 10.14 -32.78
C LYS A 401 24.72 10.73 -33.19
N PRO A 402 24.90 11.99 -33.69
CA PRO A 402 24.32 13.26 -33.15
C PRO A 402 24.00 14.44 -34.13
N ASP A 403 23.27 15.42 -33.59
CA ASP A 403 23.02 16.86 -33.89
C ASP A 403 23.42 17.52 -35.24
N ALA A 404 22.45 18.23 -35.86
CA ALA A 404 22.42 19.70 -36.07
C ALA A 404 21.52 20.14 -37.27
N GLU A 405 20.74 21.20 -37.02
CA GLU A 405 20.15 22.23 -37.91
C GLU A 405 19.75 21.91 -39.38
N GLU A 406 18.47 22.14 -39.72
CA GLU A 406 17.98 23.32 -40.48
C GLU A 406 16.64 23.00 -41.19
N GLN A 407 15.61 23.81 -40.92
CA GLN A 407 14.29 23.73 -41.55
C GLN A 407 14.28 24.45 -42.91
N LYS A 408 13.66 23.84 -43.95
CA LYS A 408 12.97 24.59 -45.01
C LYS A 408 11.84 23.79 -45.70
N ALA A 409 10.62 24.27 -45.46
CA ALA A 409 9.48 24.49 -46.35
C ALA A 409 9.02 23.40 -47.35
N LYS A 410 7.76 22.95 -47.16
CA LYS A 410 6.80 22.73 -48.26
C LYS A 410 5.50 23.49 -47.99
N THR A 411 5.20 24.39 -48.91
CA THR A 411 4.04 25.29 -48.96
C THR A 411 2.78 24.53 -49.39
N ALA A 412 1.69 24.65 -48.63
CA ALA A 412 0.33 24.39 -49.11
C ALA A 412 -0.50 25.66 -48.86
N THR A 413 -1.02 26.22 -49.94
CA THR A 413 -1.79 27.47 -49.98
C THR A 413 -3.20 27.23 -49.44
N ALA A 414 -3.56 27.92 -48.34
CA ALA A 414 -4.92 27.93 -47.78
C ALA A 414 -5.79 29.03 -48.46
N PRO A 415 -7.13 28.90 -48.45
CA PRO A 415 -8.04 29.86 -49.10
C PRO A 415 -8.03 31.21 -48.38
N VAL A 416 -8.19 32.31 -49.12
CA VAL A 416 -8.36 33.66 -48.56
C VAL A 416 -9.72 33.74 -47.86
N PRO A 417 -9.80 34.05 -46.55
CA PRO A 417 -11.07 34.18 -45.84
C PRO A 417 -11.86 35.40 -46.33
N SER A 418 -13.19 35.30 -46.30
CA SER A 418 -14.06 36.39 -46.72
C SER A 418 -13.91 37.61 -45.78
N ALA A 419 -14.14 38.83 -46.30
CA ALA A 419 -13.95 40.06 -45.52
C ALA A 419 -14.83 40.13 -44.25
N GLU A 420 -15.96 39.42 -44.23
CA GLU A 420 -16.87 39.35 -43.08
C GLU A 420 -16.32 38.43 -41.97
N GLU A 421 -15.71 37.30 -42.34
CA GLU A 421 -15.07 36.36 -41.39
C GLU A 421 -13.82 36.97 -40.74
N ALA A 422 -13.04 37.76 -41.50
CA ALA A 422 -11.88 38.47 -40.97
C ALA A 422 -12.26 39.56 -39.95
N VAL A 423 -13.38 40.26 -40.18
CA VAL A 423 -13.91 41.26 -39.24
C VAL A 423 -14.46 40.60 -37.97
N GLN A 424 -15.10 39.44 -38.10
CA GLN A 424 -15.62 38.70 -36.95
C GLN A 424 -14.50 38.13 -36.07
N ALA A 425 -13.47 37.54 -36.69
CA ALA A 425 -12.29 37.05 -35.98
C ALA A 425 -11.55 38.18 -35.24
N GLU A 426 -11.47 39.37 -35.84
CA GLU A 426 -10.83 40.53 -35.20
C GLU A 426 -11.63 41.08 -34.01
N ARG A 427 -12.97 41.07 -34.11
CA ARG A 427 -13.84 41.44 -32.97
C ARG A 427 -13.74 40.45 -31.83
N GLU A 428 -13.68 39.15 -32.12
CA GLU A 428 -13.49 38.12 -31.10
C GLU A 428 -12.12 38.22 -30.43
N ARG A 429 -11.06 38.49 -31.19
CA ARG A 429 -9.72 38.73 -30.66
C ARG A 429 -9.70 39.94 -29.73
N ALA A 430 -10.23 41.08 -30.17
CA ALA A 430 -10.28 42.30 -29.38
C ALA A 430 -11.11 42.12 -28.09
N SER A 431 -12.24 41.42 -28.17
CA SER A 431 -13.08 41.08 -27.01
C SER A 431 -12.35 40.22 -26.00
N LYS A 432 -11.69 39.14 -26.44
CA LYS A 432 -10.94 38.22 -25.57
C LYS A 432 -9.74 38.89 -24.91
N ILE A 433 -8.98 39.73 -25.64
CA ILE A 433 -7.87 40.51 -25.06
C ILE A 433 -8.40 41.47 -24.00
N THR A 434 -9.48 42.21 -24.31
CA THR A 434 -10.08 43.16 -23.35
C THR A 434 -10.59 42.47 -22.08
N ALA A 435 -11.28 41.33 -22.23
CA ALA A 435 -11.77 40.54 -21.10
C ALA A 435 -10.63 40.01 -20.23
N LYS A 436 -9.52 39.56 -20.84
CA LYS A 436 -8.37 39.03 -20.10
C LYS A 436 -7.56 40.11 -19.39
N VAL A 437 -7.39 41.28 -20.01
CA VAL A 437 -6.76 42.46 -19.39
C VAL A 437 -7.57 42.93 -18.17
N ALA A 438 -8.90 42.97 -18.29
CA ALA A 438 -9.80 43.29 -17.18
C ALA A 438 -9.71 42.24 -16.05
N GLN A 439 -9.72 40.95 -16.39
CA GLN A 439 -9.54 39.85 -15.42
C GLN A 439 -8.17 39.91 -14.72
N ALA A 440 -7.14 40.40 -15.41
CA ALA A 440 -5.80 40.57 -14.86
C ALA A 440 -5.65 41.85 -14.01
N GLY A 441 -6.66 42.72 -13.94
CA GLY A 441 -6.63 43.97 -13.18
C GLY A 441 -5.73 45.05 -13.79
N LEU A 442 -5.44 44.96 -15.10
CA LEU A 442 -4.61 45.92 -15.83
C LEU A 442 -5.45 47.05 -16.42
N PRO A 443 -4.90 48.26 -16.61
CA PRO A 443 -5.65 49.40 -17.16
C PRO A 443 -6.13 49.11 -18.59
N SER A 444 -7.33 49.60 -18.93
CA SER A 444 -7.95 49.38 -20.25
C SER A 444 -7.11 49.95 -21.41
N SER A 445 -6.28 50.96 -21.15
CA SER A 445 -5.32 51.51 -22.12
C SER A 445 -4.26 50.50 -22.56
N PHE A 446 -3.89 49.54 -21.71
CA PHE A 446 -2.95 48.47 -22.04
C PHE A 446 -3.59 47.47 -23.02
N GLY A 447 -4.84 47.06 -22.76
CA GLY A 447 -5.59 46.21 -23.68
C GLY A 447 -5.84 46.87 -25.04
N GLN A 448 -6.16 48.16 -25.05
CA GLN A 448 -6.30 48.94 -26.29
C GLN A 448 -5.01 48.98 -27.10
N LYS A 449 -3.86 49.11 -26.43
CA LYS A 449 -2.54 49.07 -27.09
C LYS A 449 -2.25 47.71 -27.71
N LEU A 450 -2.54 46.61 -27.02
CA LEU A 450 -2.36 45.26 -27.57
C LEU A 450 -3.24 45.01 -28.80
N ILE A 451 -4.45 45.57 -28.80
CA ILE A 451 -5.38 45.48 -29.94
C ILE A 451 -4.90 46.35 -31.10
N SER A 452 -4.49 47.60 -30.84
CA SER A 452 -3.98 48.51 -31.89
C SER A 452 -2.68 48.03 -32.52
N ASP A 453 -1.81 47.42 -31.72
CA ASP A 453 -0.52 46.89 -32.15
C ASP A 453 -0.67 45.57 -32.92
N GLY A 454 -1.90 45.08 -33.11
CA GLY A 454 -2.16 43.88 -33.90
C GLY A 454 -1.67 42.59 -33.25
N VAL A 455 -1.47 42.55 -31.93
CA VAL A 455 -0.88 41.41 -31.23
C VAL A 455 -1.82 40.20 -31.25
N SER A 456 -1.30 39.01 -31.59
CA SER A 456 -2.09 37.77 -31.56
C SER A 456 -2.60 37.46 -30.15
N LEU A 457 -3.67 36.66 -30.04
CA LEU A 457 -4.28 36.34 -28.75
C LEU A 457 -3.28 35.71 -27.76
N GLU A 458 -2.45 34.79 -28.25
CA GLU A 458 -1.44 34.08 -27.46
C GLU A 458 -0.34 35.02 -26.98
N ALA A 459 0.22 35.84 -27.87
CA ALA A 459 1.23 36.83 -27.51
C ALA A 459 0.69 37.95 -26.59
N ALA A 460 -0.62 38.22 -26.64
CA ALA A 460 -1.26 39.13 -25.70
C ALA A 460 -1.35 38.53 -24.30
N TYR A 461 -1.54 37.21 -24.17
CA TYR A 461 -1.55 36.54 -22.87
C TYR A 461 -0.18 36.54 -22.19
N ASP A 462 0.89 36.30 -22.95
CA ASP A 462 2.25 36.36 -22.42
C ASP A 462 2.59 37.78 -21.93
N LYS A 463 2.27 38.81 -22.72
CA LYS A 463 2.48 40.22 -22.31
C LYS A 463 1.65 40.63 -21.09
N ILE A 464 0.45 40.07 -20.93
CA ILE A 464 -0.39 40.30 -19.73
C ILE A 464 0.23 39.61 -18.50
N LEU A 465 0.81 38.42 -18.67
CA LEU A 465 1.50 37.69 -17.60
C LEU A 465 2.77 38.41 -17.17
N ASP A 466 3.58 38.89 -18.13
CA ASP A 466 4.80 39.65 -17.86
C ASP A 466 4.52 40.96 -17.12
N GLU A 467 3.51 41.72 -17.56
CA GLU A 467 3.12 42.98 -16.92
C GLU A 467 2.57 42.75 -15.50
N LYS A 468 1.91 41.61 -15.27
CA LYS A 468 1.43 41.22 -13.93
C LYS A 468 2.56 40.76 -13.02
N ALA A 469 3.55 40.06 -13.57
CA ALA A 469 4.76 39.66 -12.85
C ALA A 469 5.61 40.88 -12.47
N ALA A 470 5.75 41.86 -13.38
CA ALA A 470 6.47 43.10 -13.13
C ALA A 470 5.82 43.92 -11.99
N LYS A 471 4.48 43.99 -11.94
CA LYS A 471 3.76 44.66 -10.84
C LYS A 471 3.74 43.90 -9.51
N ALA A 472 4.12 42.62 -9.51
CA ALA A 472 4.24 41.83 -8.28
C ALA A 472 5.59 42.02 -7.57
N GLN A 473 6.60 42.59 -8.24
CA GLN A 473 7.94 42.81 -7.68
C GLN A 473 8.17 44.19 -7.06
N ASP A 474 7.32 45.17 -7.37
CA ASP A 474 7.51 46.55 -6.89
C ASP A 474 6.80 46.77 -5.54
N GLY A 475 7.47 46.36 -4.47
CA GLY A 475 7.08 46.70 -3.10
C GLY A 475 7.19 48.22 -2.87
N GLY A 476 6.05 48.91 -2.78
CA GLY A 476 5.98 50.36 -2.60
C GLY A 476 4.71 50.84 -1.89
N ASP A 477 4.69 50.59 -0.58
CA ASP A 477 4.12 51.30 0.58
C ASP A 477 2.85 52.21 0.59
N ILE A 478 2.17 52.12 1.75
CA ILE A 478 1.24 53.02 2.49
C ILE A 478 -0.17 53.39 1.95
N ASN A 479 -1.20 52.60 2.37
CA ASN A 479 -2.23 52.98 3.36
C ASN A 479 -3.52 52.13 3.24
N GLY A 480 -3.82 51.34 4.28
CA GLY A 480 -5.22 51.09 4.68
C GLY A 480 -5.92 49.81 4.21
N VAL A 481 -5.21 48.73 3.88
CA VAL A 481 -5.86 47.42 3.66
C VAL A 481 -5.24 46.39 4.60
N THR A 482 -6.11 45.80 5.44
CA THR A 482 -5.81 44.66 6.30
C THR A 482 -5.05 43.58 5.52
N PRO A 483 -4.00 42.97 6.09
CA PRO A 483 -3.27 41.93 5.38
C PRO A 483 -4.22 40.75 5.19
N THR A 484 -4.73 40.58 3.98
CA THR A 484 -5.27 39.29 3.56
C THR A 484 -4.07 38.39 3.34
N ALA A 485 -3.57 37.82 4.44
CA ALA A 485 -2.70 36.67 4.41
C ALA A 485 -3.41 35.63 3.53
N LYS A 486 -2.86 35.38 2.35
CA LYS A 486 -3.34 34.29 1.52
C LYS A 486 -2.91 33.01 2.23
N VAL A 487 -3.83 32.43 2.99
CA VAL A 487 -3.61 31.18 3.72
C VAL A 487 -3.41 30.08 2.67
N THR A 488 -2.17 29.77 2.33
CA THR A 488 -1.78 28.70 1.38
C THR A 488 -1.63 27.33 2.04
N GLY A 489 -2.20 27.12 3.22
CA GLY A 489 -2.12 25.88 4.01
C GLY A 489 -2.79 26.05 5.37
N ASP A 490 -3.17 24.94 6.01
CA ASP A 490 -3.78 24.95 7.33
C ASP A 490 -2.80 25.55 8.37
N VAL A 491 -3.35 26.20 9.41
CA VAL A 491 -2.56 26.76 10.54
C VAL A 491 -1.80 25.64 11.26
N VAL A 492 -2.39 24.44 11.33
CA VAL A 492 -1.75 23.24 11.89
C VAL A 492 -0.50 22.88 11.09
N ASP A 493 -0.60 22.77 9.77
CA ASP A 493 0.51 22.38 8.90
C ASP A 493 1.68 23.36 8.98
N ARG A 494 1.40 24.68 8.94
CA ARG A 494 2.45 25.70 9.08
C ARG A 494 3.15 25.65 10.43
N THR A 495 2.39 25.41 11.49
CA THR A 495 2.96 25.32 12.85
C THR A 495 3.83 24.07 12.97
N THR A 496 3.37 22.94 12.42
CA THR A 496 4.13 21.68 12.37
C THR A 496 5.42 21.84 11.57
N GLU A 497 5.34 22.35 10.34
CA GLU A 497 6.51 22.57 9.48
C GLU A 497 7.50 23.56 10.11
N GLY A 498 7.00 24.64 10.72
CA GLY A 498 7.80 25.61 11.45
C GLY A 498 8.54 24.97 12.62
N ILE A 499 7.86 24.19 13.46
CA ILE A 499 8.51 23.51 14.59
C ILE A 499 9.56 22.50 14.08
N THR A 500 9.27 21.71 13.04
CA THR A 500 10.23 20.75 12.45
C THR A 500 11.51 21.45 11.99
N LYS A 501 11.40 22.52 11.19
CA LYS A 501 12.57 23.27 10.70
C LYS A 501 13.38 23.90 11.83
N ALA A 502 12.71 24.36 12.89
CA ALA A 502 13.37 24.90 14.08
C ALA A 502 14.18 23.83 14.83
N LEU A 503 13.62 22.62 14.97
CA LEU A 503 14.28 21.50 15.62
C LEU A 503 15.47 21.00 14.79
N TYR A 504 15.33 20.89 13.47
CA TYR A 504 16.45 20.59 12.57
C TYR A 504 17.59 21.60 12.73
N ALA A 505 17.28 22.90 12.78
CA ALA A 505 18.29 23.96 12.95
C ALA A 505 19.00 23.86 14.32
N ARG A 506 18.32 23.39 15.37
CA ARG A 506 18.90 23.20 16.70
C ARG A 506 19.78 21.96 16.81
N VAL A 507 19.37 20.88 16.15
CA VAL A 507 20.12 19.61 16.13
C VAL A 507 21.28 19.66 15.11
N GLY A 508 21.27 20.63 14.18
CA GLY A 508 22.26 20.71 13.11
C GLY A 508 22.02 19.66 12.02
N LEU A 509 20.75 19.41 11.70
CA LEU A 509 20.31 18.57 10.59
C LEU A 509 20.04 19.45 9.36
N ASP A 510 20.23 18.88 8.18
CA ASP A 510 19.99 19.59 6.92
C ASP A 510 18.52 20.00 6.77
N GLY A 511 18.27 21.12 6.06
CA GLY A 511 16.92 21.69 5.93
C GLY A 511 16.40 22.41 7.19
N GLY A 512 17.25 22.63 8.19
CA GLY A 512 16.93 23.45 9.34
C GLY A 512 16.94 24.95 9.03
N GLU A 513 15.90 25.65 9.47
CA GLU A 513 15.78 27.11 9.32
C GLU A 513 15.52 27.75 10.68
N ARG A 514 16.18 28.90 10.92
CA ARG A 514 15.87 29.71 12.10
C ARG A 514 14.54 30.43 11.87
N ASN A 515 13.59 30.22 12.77
CA ASN A 515 12.25 30.79 12.72
C ASN A 515 11.76 31.15 14.13
N GLU A 516 10.48 31.53 14.23
CA GLU A 516 9.84 31.93 15.49
C GLU A 516 9.87 30.86 16.59
N PHE A 517 9.93 29.58 16.22
CA PHE A 517 9.99 28.46 17.18
C PHE A 517 11.42 28.17 17.63
N THR A 518 12.46 28.61 16.91
CA THR A 518 13.87 28.28 17.23
C THR A 518 14.35 28.84 18.57
N GLY A 519 13.62 29.77 19.20
CA GLY A 519 13.89 30.27 20.56
C GLY A 519 13.11 29.58 21.69
N MET A 520 12.10 28.77 21.38
CA MET A 520 11.15 28.21 22.35
C MET A 520 11.63 26.90 23.00
N GLN A 521 11.32 26.61 24.26
CA GLN A 521 11.61 25.29 24.84
C GLN A 521 10.74 24.19 24.18
N LEU A 522 11.12 22.90 24.25
CA LEU A 522 10.29 21.81 23.71
C LEU A 522 8.86 21.82 24.26
N ARG A 523 8.69 22.25 25.51
CA ARG A 523 7.37 22.45 26.14
C ARG A 523 6.56 23.57 25.49
N GLU A 524 7.21 24.66 25.10
CA GLU A 524 6.55 25.79 24.45
C GLU A 524 6.18 25.46 23.00
N MET A 525 7.04 24.72 22.29
CA MET A 525 6.73 24.15 20.97
C MET A 525 5.56 23.15 21.05
N ALA A 526 5.55 22.27 22.05
CA ALA A 526 4.45 21.35 22.30
C ALA A 526 3.13 22.10 22.56
N ARG A 527 3.18 23.20 23.31
CA ARG A 527 2.02 24.07 23.54
C ARG A 527 1.56 24.75 22.26
N ALA A 528 2.48 25.24 21.42
CA ALA A 528 2.16 25.86 20.14
C ALA A 528 1.47 24.86 19.20
N SER A 529 2.00 23.63 19.10
CA SER A 529 1.40 22.52 18.34
C SER A 529 -0.01 22.18 18.83
N LEU A 530 -0.23 22.05 20.14
CA LEU A 530 -1.55 21.77 20.71
C LEU A 530 -2.55 22.92 20.53
N THR A 531 -2.06 24.17 20.63
CA THR A 531 -2.89 25.37 20.44
C THR A 531 -3.32 25.51 18.99
N ALA A 532 -2.45 25.20 18.03
CA ALA A 532 -2.79 25.17 16.61
C ALA A 532 -3.92 24.17 16.30
N ARG A 533 -4.03 23.09 17.07
CA ARG A 533 -5.12 22.08 17.00
C ARG A 533 -6.38 22.46 17.77
N GLY A 534 -6.43 23.65 18.37
CA GLY A 534 -7.55 24.09 19.22
C GLY A 534 -7.64 23.39 20.58
N ILE A 535 -6.59 22.68 21.00
CA ILE A 535 -6.50 22.02 22.31
C ILE A 535 -5.88 22.99 23.31
N SER A 536 -6.71 23.55 24.20
CA SER A 536 -6.24 24.40 25.29
C SER A 536 -5.66 23.56 26.41
N VAL A 537 -4.37 23.75 26.71
CA VAL A 537 -3.72 23.11 27.85
C VAL A 537 -3.40 24.16 28.91
N GLN A 538 -4.31 24.33 29.87
CA GLN A 538 -4.12 25.21 31.03
C GLN A 538 -3.47 24.50 32.25
N GLY A 539 -3.02 23.25 32.08
CA GLY A 539 -2.41 22.45 33.15
C GLY A 539 -0.89 22.64 33.31
N GLY A 540 -0.33 22.05 34.39
CA GLY A 540 1.11 22.01 34.66
C GLY A 540 1.91 21.16 33.66
N ALA A 541 3.25 21.15 33.78
CA ALA A 541 4.16 20.49 32.82
C ALA A 541 3.81 19.02 32.51
N MET A 542 3.29 18.29 33.50
CA MET A 542 2.85 16.90 33.34
C MET A 542 1.62 16.76 32.44
N ALA A 543 0.65 17.67 32.54
CA ALA A 543 -0.55 17.66 31.72
C ALA A 543 -0.23 18.05 30.27
N LEU A 544 0.74 18.93 30.06
CA LEU A 544 1.23 19.33 28.74
C LEU A 544 1.97 18.20 28.02
N ALA A 545 2.91 17.53 28.70
CA ALA A 545 3.63 16.40 28.11
C ALA A 545 2.69 15.20 27.85
N GLY A 546 1.70 14.99 28.73
CA GLY A 546 0.64 14.00 28.51
C GLY A 546 -0.20 14.33 27.29
N ALA A 547 -0.68 15.56 27.15
CA ALA A 547 -1.47 16.00 25.99
C ALA A 547 -0.67 16.04 24.68
N ALA A 548 0.62 16.36 24.74
CA ALA A 548 1.51 16.45 23.57
C ALA A 548 1.81 15.09 22.94
N PHE A 549 1.81 14.01 23.73
CA PHE A 549 1.93 12.63 23.25
C PHE A 549 0.59 11.90 23.19
N SER A 550 -0.49 12.48 23.72
CA SER A 550 -1.81 11.91 23.57
C SER A 550 -2.29 12.16 22.13
N PRO A 551 -2.89 11.14 21.49
CA PRO A 551 -3.70 11.34 20.31
C PRO A 551 -4.69 12.49 20.56
N ALA A 552 -4.72 13.51 19.70
CA ALA A 552 -5.74 14.55 19.80
C ALA A 552 -7.10 13.94 19.50
N GLY A 553 -7.79 13.54 20.55
CA GLY A 553 -9.09 12.93 20.45
C GLY A 553 -9.43 12.23 21.75
N ALA A 554 -10.13 12.93 22.63
CA ALA A 554 -11.02 12.31 23.60
C ALA A 554 -12.22 11.60 22.92
N SER A 555 -12.03 11.10 21.70
CA SER A 555 -13.00 10.38 20.87
C SER A 555 -12.25 9.34 20.00
N GLY A 556 -12.08 8.14 20.54
CA GLY A 556 -12.25 6.92 19.75
C GLY A 556 -11.22 6.51 18.70
N GLY A 557 -10.00 7.06 18.67
CA GLY A 557 -8.91 6.57 17.81
C GLY A 557 -7.68 6.21 18.63
N MET A 558 -7.49 4.94 18.99
CA MET A 558 -6.42 4.50 19.92
C MET A 558 -5.03 4.34 19.30
N HIS A 559 -4.80 4.83 18.08
CA HIS A 559 -3.50 4.74 17.41
C HIS A 559 -3.13 5.94 16.53
N SER A 560 -3.73 7.12 16.71
CA SER A 560 -3.17 8.31 16.04
C SER A 560 -2.00 8.86 16.86
N THR A 561 -0.79 8.71 16.32
CA THR A 561 0.39 9.36 16.88
C THR A 561 0.12 10.86 16.97
N SER A 562 0.52 11.47 18.09
CA SER A 562 0.40 12.92 18.24
C SER A 562 1.22 13.66 17.16
N ASP A 563 0.69 14.74 16.57
CA ASP A 563 1.41 15.55 15.57
C ASP A 563 2.77 16.03 16.10
N PHE A 564 2.84 16.40 17.37
CA PHE A 564 4.11 16.74 18.02
C PHE A 564 5.04 15.53 18.17
N GLY A 565 4.50 14.35 18.48
CA GLY A 565 5.25 13.09 18.44
C GLY A 565 5.74 12.72 17.04
N ASN A 566 4.98 13.03 15.98
CA ASN A 566 5.37 12.82 14.57
C ASN A 566 6.50 13.77 14.18
N ILE A 567 6.46 15.04 14.60
CA ILE A 567 7.57 15.98 14.42
C ILE A 567 8.85 15.44 15.07
N LEU A 568 8.74 14.93 16.31
CA LEU A 568 9.89 14.37 17.03
C LEU A 568 10.41 13.07 16.38
N ALA A 569 9.51 12.26 15.82
CA ALA A 569 9.86 11.06 15.08
C ALA A 569 10.62 11.37 13.78
N ASP A 570 10.21 12.41 13.07
CA ASP A 570 10.87 12.87 11.85
C ASP A 570 12.30 13.39 12.16
N VAL A 571 12.46 14.15 13.24
CA VAL A 571 13.79 14.55 13.75
C VAL A 571 14.64 13.34 14.14
N ALA A 572 14.05 12.33 14.79
CA ALA A 572 14.74 11.10 15.17
C ALA A 572 15.16 10.28 13.95
N ASN A 573 14.28 10.12 12.95
CA ASN A 573 14.56 9.41 11.71
C ASN A 573 15.74 10.05 10.97
N LYS A 574 15.69 11.38 10.79
CA LYS A 574 16.77 12.11 10.11
C LYS A 574 18.08 12.06 10.88
N SER A 575 18.04 12.11 12.21
CA SER A 575 19.23 11.93 13.06
C SER A 575 19.83 10.52 12.95
N MET A 576 18.98 9.49 12.84
CA MET A 576 19.41 8.11 12.63
C MET A 576 20.08 7.94 11.26
N LEU A 577 19.46 8.43 10.20
CA LEU A 577 20.00 8.37 8.84
C LEU A 577 21.36 9.07 8.75
N LYS A 578 21.48 10.28 9.33
CA LYS A 578 22.77 10.97 9.45
C LYS A 578 23.82 10.13 10.16
N GLY A 579 23.45 9.44 11.24
CA GLY A 579 24.35 8.52 11.94
C GLY A 579 24.79 7.33 11.08
N PHE A 580 23.87 6.77 10.31
CA PHE A 580 24.15 5.68 9.38
C PHE A 580 25.12 6.12 8.25
N GLU A 581 24.86 7.27 7.64
CA GLU A 581 25.66 7.85 6.55
C GLU A 581 27.05 8.32 7.01
N GLU A 582 27.16 8.93 8.19
CA GLU A 582 28.46 9.33 8.77
C GLU A 582 29.35 8.13 9.15
N THR A 583 28.78 6.92 9.20
CA THR A 583 29.55 5.72 9.54
C THR A 583 30.15 5.12 8.29
N GLU A 584 31.37 5.53 8.01
CA GLU A 584 32.22 4.89 7.02
C GLU A 584 32.65 3.51 7.54
N GLU A 585 32.33 2.47 6.77
CA GLU A 585 32.73 1.09 7.01
C GLU A 585 33.57 0.60 5.83
N THR A 586 34.41 -0.38 6.07
CA THR A 586 35.37 -0.86 5.06
C THR A 586 34.82 -1.97 4.18
N PHE A 587 33.76 -2.66 4.62
CA PHE A 587 33.25 -3.85 3.95
C PHE A 587 32.77 -3.59 2.51
N GLU A 588 32.16 -2.43 2.25
CA GLU A 588 31.64 -2.08 0.92
C GLU A 588 32.71 -2.04 -0.18
N GLN A 589 33.98 -1.88 0.19
CA GLN A 589 35.05 -1.83 -0.79
C GLN A 589 35.28 -3.20 -1.47
N PHE A 590 35.01 -4.30 -0.76
CA PHE A 590 35.33 -5.66 -1.22
C PHE A 590 34.11 -6.59 -1.30
N THR A 591 32.90 -6.08 -1.05
CA THR A 591 31.65 -6.83 -1.20
C THR A 591 30.79 -6.29 -2.34
N SER A 592 30.02 -7.15 -3.01
CA SER A 592 28.97 -6.72 -3.94
C SER A 592 27.66 -6.43 -3.20
N THR A 593 26.80 -5.58 -3.78
CA THR A 593 25.47 -5.28 -3.26
C THR A 593 24.39 -6.00 -4.07
N GLY A 594 23.55 -6.79 -3.41
CA GLY A 594 22.43 -7.52 -4.01
C GLY A 594 21.07 -7.04 -3.52
N THR A 595 20.02 -7.46 -4.22
CA THR A 595 18.62 -7.18 -3.86
C THR A 595 17.83 -8.48 -3.71
N LEU A 596 17.03 -8.61 -2.66
CA LEU A 596 16.13 -9.74 -2.43
C LEU A 596 14.71 -9.23 -2.22
N GLY A 597 13.71 -9.87 -2.86
CA GLY A 597 12.31 -9.46 -2.78
C GLY A 597 11.53 -10.11 -1.64
N ASP A 598 12.09 -11.14 -0.98
CA ASP A 598 11.43 -11.82 0.14
C ASP A 598 12.43 -12.47 1.12
N PHE A 599 11.90 -13.00 2.23
CA PHE A 599 12.67 -13.72 3.26
C PHE A 599 12.82 -15.22 2.97
N LYS A 600 12.41 -15.71 1.80
CA LYS A 600 12.56 -17.13 1.46
C LYS A 600 14.01 -17.40 1.05
N PRO A 601 14.51 -18.63 1.30
CA PRO A 601 15.80 -19.04 0.77
C PRO A 601 15.83 -18.90 -0.76
N THR A 602 16.61 -17.94 -1.24
CA THR A 602 16.78 -17.68 -2.67
C THR A 602 18.13 -18.20 -3.10
N LYS A 603 18.16 -19.03 -4.15
CA LYS A 603 19.40 -19.52 -4.75
C LYS A 603 19.99 -18.43 -5.65
N ARG A 604 21.18 -17.96 -5.31
CA ARG A 604 22.04 -17.16 -6.19
C ARG A 604 22.84 -18.10 -7.06
N VAL A 605 22.44 -18.20 -8.31
CA VAL A 605 23.09 -19.05 -9.32
C VAL A 605 24.28 -18.29 -9.91
N GLY A 606 25.48 -18.79 -9.66
CA GLY A 606 26.66 -18.48 -10.47
C GLY A 606 26.67 -19.41 -11.68
N LEU A 607 26.93 -18.85 -12.86
CA LEU A 607 27.17 -19.64 -14.07
C LEU A 607 28.65 -19.96 -14.17
N ASP A 608 28.99 -21.24 -14.36
CA ASP A 608 30.37 -21.67 -14.58
C ASP A 608 30.95 -21.03 -15.86
N ALA A 609 32.28 -20.93 -15.91
CA ALA A 609 32.97 -20.47 -17.11
C ALA A 609 32.72 -21.44 -18.29
N PHE A 610 32.47 -20.90 -19.47
CA PHE A 610 32.31 -21.73 -20.66
C PHE A 610 33.62 -22.51 -20.94
N PRO A 611 33.57 -23.83 -21.22
CA PRO A 611 34.76 -24.61 -21.52
C PRO A 611 35.53 -23.99 -22.69
N SER A 612 36.86 -23.99 -22.61
CA SER A 612 37.72 -23.40 -23.64
C SER A 612 37.38 -23.97 -25.02
N LEU A 613 37.33 -23.09 -26.02
CA LEU A 613 37.03 -23.47 -27.40
C LEU A 613 38.10 -24.45 -27.91
N THR A 614 37.69 -25.69 -28.19
CA THR A 614 38.57 -26.68 -28.79
C THR A 614 38.85 -26.32 -30.24
N GLU A 615 40.10 -26.42 -30.67
CA GLU A 615 40.47 -26.27 -32.08
C GLU A 615 39.68 -27.28 -32.93
N VAL A 616 38.94 -26.78 -33.92
CA VAL A 616 38.15 -27.59 -34.86
C VAL A 616 38.98 -27.72 -36.15
N PRO A 617 39.55 -28.90 -36.45
CA PRO A 617 40.25 -29.13 -37.71
C PRO A 617 39.30 -28.96 -38.91
N GLU A 618 39.83 -28.53 -40.06
CA GLU A 618 39.03 -28.35 -41.28
C GLU A 618 38.24 -29.62 -41.62
N GLY A 619 36.90 -29.56 -41.50
CA GLY A 619 35.97 -30.67 -41.76
C GLY A 619 35.40 -31.40 -40.54
N ALA A 620 35.76 -31.01 -39.30
CA ALA A 620 35.19 -31.59 -38.08
C ALA A 620 33.95 -30.82 -37.56
N GLU A 621 33.08 -31.52 -36.83
CA GLU A 621 31.87 -30.94 -36.21
C GLU A 621 32.21 -30.20 -34.90
N PHE A 622 31.52 -29.09 -34.64
CA PHE A 622 31.64 -28.34 -33.38
C PHE A 622 31.07 -29.16 -32.22
N LYS A 623 31.84 -29.32 -31.14
CA LYS A 623 31.37 -29.98 -29.93
C LYS A 623 30.51 -29.02 -29.09
N HIS A 624 29.36 -29.49 -28.62
CA HIS A 624 28.55 -28.75 -27.66
C HIS A 624 29.24 -28.71 -26.28
N GLY A 625 29.46 -27.50 -25.75
CA GLY A 625 29.86 -27.28 -24.38
C GLY A 625 28.64 -27.19 -23.46
N THR A 626 28.66 -27.89 -22.33
CA THR A 626 27.65 -27.77 -21.27
C THR A 626 28.16 -26.82 -20.18
N ILE A 627 27.32 -25.90 -19.72
CA ILE A 627 27.60 -25.01 -18.58
C ILE A 627 26.97 -25.62 -17.33
N GLY A 628 27.73 -25.73 -16.24
CA GLY A 628 27.21 -26.10 -14.93
C GLY A 628 26.61 -24.90 -14.19
N ASP A 629 25.60 -25.16 -13.35
CA ASP A 629 24.99 -24.19 -12.44
C ASP A 629 25.40 -24.56 -11.01
N HIS A 630 25.89 -23.58 -10.26
CA HIS A 630 26.11 -23.70 -8.82
C HIS A 630 25.38 -22.57 -8.09
N GLY A 631 24.59 -22.93 -7.07
CA GLY A 631 23.71 -22.00 -6.38
C GLY A 631 23.95 -21.92 -4.87
N GLU A 632 24.32 -20.75 -4.37
CA GLU A 632 24.36 -20.46 -2.93
C GLU A 632 23.00 -19.96 -2.44
N SER A 633 22.52 -20.48 -1.30
CA SER A 633 21.26 -20.04 -0.71
C SER A 633 21.49 -18.84 0.21
N VAL A 634 20.85 -17.70 -0.12
CA VAL A 634 20.86 -16.47 0.70
C VAL A 634 19.49 -16.30 1.35
N VAL A 635 19.47 -15.96 2.64
CA VAL A 635 18.25 -15.71 3.42
C VAL A 635 18.39 -14.37 4.14
N LEU A 636 17.42 -13.47 3.98
CA LEU A 636 17.34 -12.21 4.72
C LEU A 636 17.07 -12.44 6.20
N ALA A 637 17.70 -11.62 7.04
CA ALA A 637 17.39 -11.52 8.44
C ALA A 637 17.07 -10.08 8.82
N THR A 638 16.15 -9.94 9.77
CA THR A 638 15.72 -8.65 10.31
C THR A 638 16.48 -8.34 11.59
N TYR A 639 17.20 -7.23 11.60
CA TYR A 639 17.92 -6.72 12.77
C TYR A 639 17.20 -5.49 13.31
N GLY A 640 16.93 -5.44 14.61
CA GLY A 640 16.28 -4.28 15.19
C GLY A 640 16.41 -4.15 16.70
N ARG A 641 16.19 -2.93 17.20
CA ARG A 641 16.20 -2.63 18.63
C ARG A 641 15.23 -1.50 18.94
N LEU A 642 14.57 -1.61 20.10
CA LEU A 642 13.66 -0.59 20.59
C LEU A 642 14.40 0.43 21.45
N PHE A 643 13.99 1.70 21.35
CA PHE A 643 14.29 2.71 22.35
C PHE A 643 13.03 3.49 22.68
N ALA A 644 12.85 3.84 23.95
CA ALA A 644 11.69 4.58 24.41
C ALA A 644 12.07 6.03 24.73
N LEU A 645 11.25 6.97 24.26
CA LEU A 645 11.27 8.36 24.68
C LEU A 645 10.20 8.57 25.74
N THR A 646 10.63 8.91 26.96
CA THR A 646 9.74 9.10 28.10
C THR A 646 9.22 10.54 28.14
N ARG A 647 8.04 10.78 28.75
CA ARG A 647 7.53 12.14 29.05
C ARG A 647 8.54 13.01 29.81
N GLN A 648 9.46 12.40 30.55
CA GLN A 648 10.52 13.10 31.27
C GLN A 648 11.49 13.81 30.31
N THR A 649 11.76 13.28 29.11
CA THR A 649 12.63 13.94 28.13
C THR A 649 12.07 15.26 27.62
N ILE A 650 10.75 15.38 27.42
CA ILE A 650 10.10 16.67 27.12
C ILE A 650 10.16 17.61 28.32
N ILE A 651 9.87 17.10 29.53
CA ILE A 651 9.82 17.92 30.74
C ILE A 651 11.18 18.54 31.06
N ASN A 652 12.25 17.77 30.82
CA ASN A 652 13.63 18.15 31.07
C ASN A 652 14.29 18.85 29.87
N ASP A 653 13.56 19.08 28.77
CA ASP A 653 14.05 19.73 27.54
C ASP A 653 15.30 19.05 26.94
N ASP A 654 15.37 17.72 27.05
CA ASP A 654 16.54 16.93 26.62
C ASP A 654 16.50 16.66 25.11
N LEU A 655 16.82 17.69 24.33
CA LEU A 655 16.95 17.63 22.86
C LEU A 655 18.07 16.68 22.40
N ASP A 656 19.07 16.44 23.26
CA ASP A 656 20.18 15.51 22.99
C ASP A 656 19.69 14.06 22.92
N ALA A 657 18.66 13.68 23.68
CA ALA A 657 18.04 12.36 23.60
C ALA A 657 17.37 12.09 22.24
N PHE A 658 16.80 13.12 21.60
CA PHE A 658 16.12 13.02 20.30
C PHE A 658 17.09 12.95 19.10
N SER A 659 18.36 13.30 19.31
CA SER A 659 19.36 13.36 18.24
C SER A 659 20.45 12.30 18.41
N ARG A 660 21.07 12.22 19.60
CA ARG A 660 22.23 11.35 19.83
C ARG A 660 21.88 9.88 19.88
N ILE A 661 20.74 9.51 20.45
CA ILE A 661 20.34 8.10 20.55
C ILE A 661 20.02 7.54 19.16
N PRO A 662 19.13 8.17 18.35
CA PRO A 662 18.89 7.70 16.99
C PRO A 662 20.16 7.69 16.13
N MET A 663 21.01 8.72 16.24
CA MET A 663 22.28 8.76 15.52
C MET A 663 23.19 7.58 15.91
N LYS A 664 23.33 7.27 17.20
CA LYS A 664 24.07 6.08 17.66
C LYS A 664 23.46 4.77 17.16
N MET A 665 22.14 4.69 17.04
CA MET A 665 21.44 3.53 16.51
C MET A 665 21.68 3.37 15.00
N GLY A 666 21.69 4.45 14.23
CA GLY A 666 22.08 4.44 12.82
C GLY A 666 23.52 3.95 12.63
N ARG A 667 24.46 4.47 13.43
CA ARG A 667 25.85 3.99 13.46
C ARG A 667 25.95 2.50 13.82
N ALA A 668 25.12 2.03 14.75
CA ALA A 668 25.09 0.63 15.16
C ALA A 668 24.50 -0.28 14.07
N ALA A 669 23.42 0.14 13.40
CA ALA A 669 22.82 -0.60 12.29
C ALA A 669 23.83 -0.83 11.16
N ARG A 670 24.60 0.22 10.81
CA ARG A 670 25.68 0.13 9.83
C ARG A 670 26.78 -0.85 10.26
N ARG A 671 27.19 -0.80 11.53
CA ARG A 671 28.15 -1.75 12.10
C ARG A 671 27.66 -3.18 12.08
N THR A 672 26.37 -3.43 12.31
CA THR A 672 25.79 -4.77 12.27
C THR A 672 25.96 -5.40 10.89
N VAL A 673 25.78 -4.65 9.80
CA VAL A 673 26.08 -5.16 8.45
C VAL A 673 27.55 -5.54 8.32
N GLY A 674 28.46 -4.67 8.78
CA GLY A 674 29.89 -4.97 8.82
C GLY A 674 30.21 -6.23 9.63
N ASP A 675 29.60 -6.38 10.81
CA ASP A 675 29.76 -7.56 11.66
C ASP A 675 29.35 -8.85 10.92
N LEU A 676 28.28 -8.82 10.11
CA LEU A 676 27.86 -9.97 9.29
C LEU A 676 28.89 -10.33 8.23
N VAL A 677 29.45 -9.34 7.52
CA VAL A 677 30.47 -9.59 6.48
C VAL A 677 31.74 -10.16 7.10
N PHE A 678 32.25 -9.54 8.15
CA PHE A 678 33.48 -10.01 8.80
C PHE A 678 33.28 -11.36 9.50
N ALA A 679 32.07 -11.66 9.98
CA ALA A 679 31.74 -12.98 10.51
C ALA A 679 31.89 -14.10 9.46
N ILE A 680 31.70 -13.82 8.16
CA ILE A 680 31.96 -14.80 7.09
C ILE A 680 33.46 -15.09 7.00
N LEU A 681 34.30 -14.03 6.98
CA LEU A 681 35.75 -14.17 6.88
C LEU A 681 36.35 -14.88 8.10
N THR A 682 35.92 -14.51 9.31
CA THR A 682 36.47 -15.07 10.55
C THR A 682 35.82 -16.39 10.95
N GLY A 683 34.53 -16.56 10.68
CA GLY A 683 33.75 -17.73 11.07
C GLY A 683 33.93 -18.94 10.15
N ASN A 684 34.35 -18.73 8.89
CA ASN A 684 34.59 -19.77 7.90
C ASN A 684 33.39 -20.73 7.70
N PRO A 685 32.20 -20.21 7.33
CA PRO A 685 30.99 -21.04 7.19
C PRO A 685 31.11 -22.02 6.01
N ASP A 686 30.35 -23.12 6.06
CA ASP A 686 30.25 -24.08 4.96
C ASP A 686 29.52 -23.49 3.75
N MET A 687 29.99 -23.88 2.56
CA MET A 687 29.36 -23.59 1.28
C MET A 687 28.38 -24.71 0.87
N SER A 688 27.68 -24.51 -0.25
CA SER A 688 26.70 -25.46 -0.80
C SER A 688 27.25 -26.85 -1.12
N ASP A 689 28.57 -26.99 -1.28
CA ASP A 689 29.29 -28.26 -1.45
C ASP A 689 29.54 -29.03 -0.13
N GLY A 690 29.17 -28.44 1.01
CA GLY A 690 29.40 -29.01 2.35
C GLY A 690 30.82 -28.83 2.88
N THR A 691 31.67 -28.06 2.20
CA THR A 691 33.04 -27.74 2.61
C THR A 691 33.12 -26.29 3.10
N ALA A 692 33.95 -26.03 4.12
CA ALA A 692 34.16 -24.69 4.65
C ALA A 692 34.68 -23.72 3.58
N LEU A 693 34.26 -22.45 3.63
CA LEU A 693 34.65 -21.40 2.67
C LEU A 693 36.15 -21.41 2.33
N PHE A 694 37.00 -21.41 3.36
CA PHE A 694 38.45 -21.57 3.26
C PHE A 694 38.84 -23.01 3.60
N HIS A 695 39.26 -23.76 2.57
CA HIS A 695 39.66 -25.15 2.70
C HIS A 695 40.79 -25.50 1.73
N ALA A 696 41.54 -26.56 2.03
CA ALA A 696 42.59 -27.05 1.15
C ALA A 696 42.05 -27.54 -0.20
N ASP A 697 40.85 -28.14 -0.20
CA ASP A 697 40.18 -28.63 -1.42
C ASP A 697 39.71 -27.50 -2.33
N HIS A 698 39.43 -26.32 -1.77
CA HIS A 698 39.13 -25.08 -2.53
C HIS A 698 40.41 -24.38 -3.01
N ALA A 699 41.60 -24.92 -2.70
CA ALA A 699 42.91 -24.33 -3.01
C ALA A 699 43.06 -22.86 -2.57
N ASN A 700 42.24 -22.41 -1.61
CA ASN A 700 42.14 -21.02 -1.18
C ASN A 700 42.61 -20.78 0.26
N LEU A 701 43.24 -21.80 0.86
CA LEU A 701 43.85 -21.76 2.19
C LEU A 701 45.36 -21.99 2.08
N ALA A 702 46.14 -21.14 2.75
CA ALA A 702 47.59 -21.30 2.82
C ALA A 702 47.99 -22.64 3.45
N GLY A 703 48.86 -23.41 2.77
CA GLY A 703 49.37 -24.67 3.30
C GLY A 703 50.26 -24.53 4.53
N SER A 704 50.82 -23.34 4.76
CA SER A 704 51.57 -22.98 5.97
C SER A 704 51.20 -21.57 6.43
N ALA A 705 50.96 -21.44 7.73
CA ALA A 705 50.67 -20.17 8.39
C ALA A 705 51.90 -19.24 8.32
N GLY A 706 51.71 -17.96 8.00
CA GLY A 706 52.80 -16.99 7.93
C GLY A 706 52.34 -15.53 7.91
N LEU A 707 53.22 -14.65 8.39
CA LEU A 707 53.00 -13.20 8.35
C LEU A 707 52.85 -12.69 6.91
N PRO A 708 52.14 -11.57 6.69
CA PRO A 708 51.99 -10.97 5.37
C PRO A 708 53.32 -10.33 4.94
N GLY A 709 54.05 -11.04 4.09
CA GLY A 709 55.31 -10.64 3.48
C GLY A 709 55.32 -10.98 2.00
N GLU A 710 56.36 -10.59 1.27
CA GLU A 710 56.43 -10.73 -0.20
C GLU A 710 56.18 -12.19 -0.65
N ALA A 711 56.82 -13.17 -0.01
CA ALA A 711 56.68 -14.57 -0.36
C ALA A 711 55.26 -15.12 -0.12
N THR A 712 54.66 -14.78 1.03
CA THR A 712 53.34 -15.30 1.41
C THR A 712 52.21 -14.63 0.62
N ILE A 713 52.35 -13.33 0.31
CA ILE A 713 51.41 -12.59 -0.54
C ILE A 713 51.50 -13.09 -1.99
N ASN A 714 52.71 -13.28 -2.56
CA ASN A 714 52.87 -13.85 -3.90
C ASN A 714 52.25 -15.25 -4.00
N ALA A 715 52.38 -16.08 -2.96
CA ALA A 715 51.75 -17.39 -2.93
C ALA A 715 50.22 -17.29 -2.98
N GLY A 716 49.63 -16.35 -2.25
CA GLY A 716 48.19 -16.08 -2.29
C GLY A 716 47.70 -15.55 -3.65
N ILE A 717 48.42 -14.58 -4.23
CA ILE A 717 48.12 -14.05 -5.58
C ILE A 717 48.21 -15.17 -6.62
N THR A 718 49.23 -16.02 -6.53
CA THR A 718 49.39 -17.16 -7.43
C THR A 718 48.24 -18.15 -7.25
N ALA A 719 47.86 -18.46 -6.01
CA ALA A 719 46.73 -19.34 -5.72
C ALA A 719 45.45 -18.83 -6.38
N MET A 720 45.10 -17.55 -6.17
CA MET A 720 43.95 -16.89 -6.79
C MET A 720 44.02 -16.90 -8.33
N ALA A 721 45.18 -16.60 -8.91
CA ALA A 721 45.37 -16.61 -10.35
C ALA A 721 45.22 -18.02 -10.96
N THR A 722 45.64 -19.06 -10.22
CA THR A 722 45.57 -20.46 -10.67
C THR A 722 44.25 -21.15 -10.35
N GLN A 723 43.28 -20.45 -9.75
CA GLN A 723 41.98 -21.04 -9.43
C GLN A 723 41.30 -21.57 -10.69
N LYS A 724 40.63 -22.70 -10.53
CA LYS A 724 39.92 -23.38 -11.61
C LYS A 724 38.43 -23.23 -11.41
N ASP A 725 37.72 -23.26 -12.52
CA ASP A 725 36.26 -23.24 -12.57
C ASP A 725 35.65 -24.50 -11.95
N ARG A 726 34.45 -24.38 -11.36
CA ARG A 726 33.78 -25.48 -10.61
C ARG A 726 33.33 -26.62 -11.51
N GLY A 727 33.09 -26.35 -12.79
CA GLY A 727 32.75 -27.34 -13.81
C GLY A 727 33.86 -28.34 -14.15
N GLY A 728 35.00 -28.29 -13.46
CA GLY A 728 36.14 -29.19 -13.69
C GLY A 728 36.98 -28.83 -14.92
N ASN A 729 36.76 -27.65 -15.50
CA ASN A 729 37.59 -27.12 -16.57
C ASN A 729 39.03 -26.89 -16.06
N ALA A 730 40.01 -27.45 -16.74
CA ALA A 730 41.41 -27.42 -16.30
C ALA A 730 42.10 -26.04 -16.46
N THR A 731 41.41 -25.06 -17.02
CA THR A 731 41.93 -23.71 -17.30
C THR A 731 41.87 -22.83 -16.05
N ALA A 732 42.99 -22.19 -15.74
CA ALA A 732 43.06 -21.19 -14.68
C ALA A 732 42.24 -19.95 -15.03
N LEU A 733 41.48 -19.43 -14.07
CA LEU A 733 40.60 -18.26 -14.20
C LEU A 733 41.35 -16.93 -14.17
N ASN A 734 42.63 -16.94 -13.80
CA ASN A 734 43.50 -15.76 -13.75
C ASN A 734 42.88 -14.61 -12.94
N ILE A 735 42.34 -14.93 -11.76
CA ILE A 735 41.69 -13.97 -10.87
C ILE A 735 42.77 -13.12 -10.17
N PRO A 736 42.82 -11.80 -10.39
CA PRO A 736 43.75 -10.93 -9.68
C PRO A 736 43.25 -10.60 -8.27
N ALA A 737 44.15 -10.58 -7.29
CA ALA A 737 43.86 -10.00 -5.98
C ALA A 737 43.68 -8.48 -6.12
N ALA A 738 42.61 -7.93 -5.53
CA ALA A 738 42.34 -6.49 -5.53
C ALA A 738 42.49 -5.88 -4.14
N PHE A 739 42.15 -6.63 -3.09
CA PHE A 739 42.16 -6.18 -1.70
C PHE A 739 42.94 -7.16 -0.82
N LEU A 740 43.70 -6.62 0.13
CA LEU A 740 44.34 -7.39 1.20
C LEU A 740 43.72 -6.94 2.53
N ILE A 741 43.00 -7.84 3.18
CA ILE A 741 42.22 -7.58 4.40
C ILE A 741 42.95 -8.21 5.59
N ALA A 742 43.30 -7.41 6.59
CA ALA A 742 44.03 -7.90 7.77
C ALA A 742 43.62 -7.19 9.07
N GLY A 743 43.90 -7.82 10.21
CA GLY A 743 43.77 -7.17 11.51
C GLY A 743 44.79 -6.04 11.73
N PRO A 744 44.57 -5.13 12.70
CA PRO A 744 45.49 -4.03 13.00
C PRO A 744 46.90 -4.50 13.39
N ASN A 745 47.04 -5.71 13.93
CA ASN A 745 48.32 -6.31 14.31
C ASN A 745 49.29 -6.43 13.13
N ASN A 746 48.75 -6.71 11.93
CA ASN A 746 49.52 -6.91 10.72
C ASN A 746 49.74 -5.62 9.91
N ARG A 747 49.30 -4.46 10.42
CA ARG A 747 49.31 -3.20 9.66
C ARG A 747 50.70 -2.79 9.18
N SER A 748 51.70 -2.89 10.05
CA SER A 748 53.09 -2.56 9.69
C SER A 748 53.63 -3.50 8.62
N ALA A 749 53.43 -4.81 8.80
CA ALA A 749 53.90 -5.86 7.88
C ALA A 749 53.27 -5.70 6.49
N VAL A 750 51.94 -5.53 6.41
CA VAL A 750 51.22 -5.32 5.15
C VAL A 750 51.69 -4.05 4.43
N LEU A 751 51.77 -2.91 5.14
CA LEU A 751 52.19 -1.66 4.51
C LEU A 751 53.66 -1.70 4.06
N GLN A 752 54.53 -2.37 4.82
CA GLN A 752 55.91 -2.58 4.44
C GLN A 752 56.00 -3.49 3.19
N ALA A 753 55.23 -4.57 3.14
CA ALA A 753 55.21 -5.48 2.01
C ALA A 753 54.62 -4.86 0.74
N LEU A 754 53.57 -4.04 0.83
CA LEU A 754 52.90 -3.48 -0.36
C LEU A 754 53.50 -2.17 -0.86
N ASN A 755 54.10 -1.35 0.02
CA ASN A 755 54.59 -0.01 -0.36
C ASN A 755 56.10 0.07 -0.57
N SER A 756 56.87 -0.94 -0.12
CA SER A 756 58.32 -0.91 -0.29
C SER A 756 58.71 -1.05 -1.75
N GLU A 757 59.63 -0.20 -2.23
CA GLU A 757 60.17 -0.30 -3.59
C GLU A 757 61.09 -1.53 -3.77
N TYR A 758 61.71 -1.97 -2.67
CA TYR A 758 62.64 -3.10 -2.64
C TYR A 758 62.13 -4.20 -1.69
N ALA A 759 62.45 -5.46 -1.98
CA ALA A 759 62.07 -6.61 -1.16
C ALA A 759 62.41 -6.42 0.33
N PRO A 760 61.44 -6.48 1.27
CA PRO A 760 61.68 -6.25 2.70
C PRO A 760 62.35 -7.44 3.41
N ASP A 761 62.22 -8.66 2.88
CA ASP A 761 62.81 -9.89 3.41
C ASP A 761 64.00 -10.36 2.57
N ASP A 762 65.21 -10.09 3.05
CA ASP A 762 66.41 -10.86 2.68
C ASP A 762 67.12 -11.29 3.97
N THR A 763 66.41 -12.02 4.81
CA THR A 763 66.89 -12.56 6.09
C THR A 763 67.67 -13.87 5.93
N ASP A 764 67.65 -14.50 4.76
CA ASP A 764 68.28 -15.81 4.50
C ASP A 764 69.61 -15.77 3.72
N LYS A 765 70.30 -14.61 3.66
CA LYS A 765 71.64 -14.53 3.08
C LYS A 765 72.69 -14.13 4.11
N VAL A 766 73.03 -15.07 4.98
CA VAL A 766 74.32 -15.05 5.68
C VAL A 766 75.41 -15.32 4.64
N GLY A 767 76.10 -14.27 4.17
CA GLY A 767 77.42 -14.40 3.56
C GLY A 767 77.60 -14.05 2.07
N THR A 768 76.60 -13.53 1.37
CA THR A 768 76.84 -12.83 0.08
C THR A 768 76.02 -11.56 0.03
N ALA A 769 76.64 -10.48 -0.46
CA ALA A 769 76.16 -9.11 -0.40
C ALA A 769 74.64 -8.99 -0.61
N LYS A 770 73.94 -8.37 0.36
CA LYS A 770 72.58 -7.84 0.18
C LYS A 770 72.55 -7.14 -1.17
N MET A 771 71.85 -7.67 -2.16
CA MET A 771 71.64 -6.95 -3.40
C MET A 771 70.66 -5.83 -3.08
N PRO A 772 71.06 -4.54 -3.03
CA PRO A 772 70.17 -3.48 -2.54
C PRO A 772 69.08 -3.09 -3.56
N ARG A 773 68.74 -3.96 -4.53
CA ARG A 773 68.01 -3.60 -5.75
C ARG A 773 67.07 -4.68 -6.29
N ALA A 774 66.70 -5.71 -5.52
CA ALA A 774 65.62 -6.59 -5.95
C ALA A 774 64.29 -5.84 -5.82
N TYR A 775 63.60 -5.63 -6.94
CA TYR A 775 62.30 -4.99 -6.95
C TYR A 775 61.29 -5.86 -6.22
N ASN A 776 60.49 -5.22 -5.38
CA ASN A 776 59.37 -5.87 -4.73
C ASN A 776 58.32 -6.29 -5.77
N THR A 777 58.01 -7.57 -5.88
CA THR A 777 57.04 -8.07 -6.87
C THR A 777 55.58 -7.91 -6.45
N VAL A 778 55.32 -7.69 -5.15
CA VAL A 778 53.96 -7.49 -4.61
C VAL A 778 53.63 -6.02 -4.38
N ARG A 779 54.49 -5.11 -4.84
CA ARG A 779 54.25 -3.68 -4.74
C ARG A 779 52.95 -3.31 -5.45
N ASP A 780 52.10 -2.55 -4.77
CA ASP A 780 50.80 -2.08 -5.29
C ASP A 780 49.89 -3.23 -5.79
N ALA A 781 50.15 -4.49 -5.38
CA ALA A 781 49.45 -5.66 -5.89
C ALA A 781 48.00 -5.75 -5.39
N ALA A 782 47.71 -5.18 -4.22
CA ALA A 782 46.37 -5.12 -3.63
C ALA A 782 46.23 -3.87 -2.74
N LYS A 783 45.01 -3.37 -2.58
CA LYS A 783 44.71 -2.27 -1.66
C LYS A 783 44.58 -2.80 -0.23
N PRO A 784 45.34 -2.29 0.75
CA PRO A 784 45.27 -2.77 2.13
C PRO A 784 44.02 -2.24 2.85
N ILE A 785 43.28 -3.13 3.50
CA ILE A 785 42.12 -2.87 4.35
C ILE A 785 42.42 -3.41 5.75
N PHE A 786 42.24 -2.58 6.78
CA PHE A 786 42.48 -2.97 8.16
C PHE A 786 41.20 -2.83 8.99
N ASP A 787 40.77 -3.91 9.62
CA ASP A 787 39.58 -3.92 10.48
C ASP A 787 39.85 -4.67 11.80
N ALA A 788 39.43 -4.07 12.91
CA ALA A 788 39.66 -4.59 14.25
C ALA A 788 38.84 -5.84 14.61
N ARG A 789 37.80 -6.17 13.83
CA ARG A 789 37.03 -7.43 13.98
C ARG A 789 37.88 -8.66 13.69
N ILE A 790 38.98 -8.50 12.94
CA ILE A 790 40.01 -9.52 12.76
C ILE A 790 41.02 -9.38 13.90
N SER A 791 40.81 -10.15 14.98
CA SER A 791 41.59 -10.05 16.22
C SER A 791 42.86 -10.90 16.26
N GLY A 792 43.01 -11.87 15.34
CA GLY A 792 44.20 -12.71 15.19
C GLY A 792 45.13 -12.25 14.07
N ASP A 793 46.17 -13.03 13.80
CA ASP A 793 47.16 -12.73 12.76
C ASP A 793 46.74 -13.18 11.35
N ALA A 794 45.52 -13.72 11.23
CA ALA A 794 44.95 -14.10 9.95
C ALA A 794 44.78 -12.89 9.02
N TRP A 795 45.03 -13.12 7.75
CA TRP A 795 44.85 -12.14 6.69
C TRP A 795 44.28 -12.81 5.44
N PHE A 796 43.62 -12.01 4.62
CA PHE A 796 42.82 -12.48 3.49
C PHE A 796 43.16 -11.68 2.24
N LEU A 797 43.03 -12.31 1.08
CA LEU A 797 42.96 -11.61 -0.21
C LEU A 797 41.56 -11.76 -0.77
N ALA A 798 41.07 -10.69 -1.39
CA ALA A 798 39.80 -10.68 -2.10
C ALA A 798 39.98 -10.11 -3.50
N ALA A 799 39.28 -10.69 -4.46
CA ALA A 799 39.14 -10.18 -5.81
C ALA A 799 38.23 -8.93 -5.82
N ASP A 800 38.16 -8.29 -6.98
CA ASP A 800 37.25 -7.17 -7.18
C ASP A 800 35.80 -7.66 -7.30
N PRO A 801 34.88 -7.25 -6.40
CA PRO A 801 33.50 -7.75 -6.37
C PRO A 801 32.69 -7.36 -7.61
N SER A 802 33.14 -6.40 -8.42
CA SER A 802 32.44 -6.04 -9.66
C SER A 802 32.82 -6.95 -10.85
N ARG A 803 33.91 -7.72 -10.72
CA ARG A 803 34.44 -8.58 -11.79
C ARG A 803 34.32 -10.06 -11.48
N PHE A 804 34.39 -10.41 -10.20
CA PHE A 804 34.31 -11.78 -9.72
C PHE A 804 33.39 -11.84 -8.50
N ASP A 805 32.60 -12.90 -8.43
CA ASP A 805 31.74 -13.15 -7.27
C ASP A 805 32.61 -13.46 -6.05
N THR A 806 32.34 -12.77 -4.94
CA THR A 806 33.06 -12.92 -3.67
C THR A 806 32.05 -13.01 -2.53
N ILE A 807 31.82 -11.91 -1.81
CA ILE A 807 30.80 -11.79 -0.76
C ILE A 807 29.77 -10.78 -1.21
N GLU A 808 28.50 -11.17 -1.18
CA GLU A 808 27.37 -10.29 -1.46
C GLU A 808 26.69 -9.88 -0.15
N VAL A 809 26.39 -8.59 -0.04
CA VAL A 809 25.45 -8.04 0.94
C VAL A 809 24.14 -7.76 0.23
N SER A 810 23.11 -8.52 0.57
CA SER A 810 21.78 -8.41 0.00
C SER A 810 20.84 -7.64 0.94
N TYR A 811 20.06 -6.71 0.38
CA TYR A 811 19.06 -5.92 1.09
C TYR A 811 17.64 -6.22 0.59
N LEU A 812 16.64 -6.10 1.46
CA LEU A 812 15.23 -6.24 1.08
C LEU A 812 14.84 -5.11 0.12
N ASP A 813 14.35 -5.46 -1.06
CA ASP A 813 13.94 -4.53 -2.14
C ASP A 813 15.03 -3.50 -2.52
N GLY A 814 16.30 -3.81 -2.24
CA GLY A 814 17.42 -2.89 -2.47
C GLY A 814 17.50 -1.70 -1.51
N ILE A 815 16.71 -1.70 -0.42
CA ILE A 815 16.72 -0.64 0.58
C ILE A 815 17.83 -0.92 1.61
N ALA A 816 18.98 -0.27 1.44
CA ALA A 816 20.11 -0.39 2.35
C ALA A 816 19.99 0.48 3.63
N LEU A 817 18.99 1.35 3.70
CA LEU A 817 18.80 2.28 4.82
C LEU A 817 17.97 1.65 5.95
N PRO A 818 18.32 1.90 7.22
CA PRO A 818 17.48 1.51 8.35
C PRO A 818 16.23 2.38 8.38
N PHE A 819 15.15 1.83 8.93
CA PHE A 819 13.89 2.54 9.11
C PHE A 819 13.50 2.56 10.58
N LEU A 820 12.70 3.57 10.91
CA LEU A 820 12.30 3.90 12.27
C LEU A 820 10.78 3.87 12.34
N ASP A 821 10.24 2.81 12.93
CA ASP A 821 8.82 2.69 13.23
C ASP A 821 8.53 3.34 14.59
N GLN A 822 7.38 4.00 14.70
CA GLN A 822 6.94 4.67 15.92
C GLN A 822 5.67 4.01 16.45
N GLN A 823 5.61 3.82 17.77
CA GLN A 823 4.40 3.40 18.48
C GLN A 823 4.27 4.16 19.80
N ASP A 824 3.04 4.44 20.23
CA ASP A 824 2.82 4.91 21.60
C ASP A 824 3.14 3.81 22.61
N GLY A 825 3.97 4.15 23.59
CA GLY A 825 4.49 3.19 24.56
C GLY A 825 3.38 2.66 25.46
N TRP A 826 3.23 1.34 25.49
CA TRP A 826 2.37 0.64 26.46
C TRP A 826 3.13 0.35 27.76
N THR A 827 4.43 0.03 27.63
CA THR A 827 5.36 -0.25 28.73
C THR A 827 6.02 1.00 29.31
N VAL A 828 6.02 2.10 28.56
CA VAL A 828 6.67 3.35 28.93
C VAL A 828 5.70 4.51 28.74
N ASP A 829 5.65 5.40 29.72
CA ASP A 829 4.90 6.66 29.67
C ASP A 829 5.52 7.63 28.64
N GLY A 830 5.31 7.38 27.34
CA GLY A 830 5.88 8.13 26.22
C GLY A 830 5.74 7.40 24.87
N THR A 831 6.67 7.62 23.93
CA THR A 831 6.66 7.00 22.59
C THR A 831 7.83 6.03 22.45
N GLU A 832 7.57 4.83 21.94
CA GLU A 832 8.57 3.83 21.61
C GLU A 832 8.92 3.87 20.12
N PHE A 833 10.21 3.76 19.83
CA PHE A 833 10.75 3.78 18.50
C PHE A 833 11.48 2.45 18.25
N LYS A 834 11.16 1.81 17.14
CA LYS A 834 11.77 0.56 16.70
C LYS A 834 12.60 0.87 15.46
N VAL A 835 13.92 0.76 15.60
CA VAL A 835 14.82 0.76 14.46
C VAL A 835 14.89 -0.66 13.93
N ARG A 836 14.70 -0.86 12.63
CA ARG A 836 14.81 -2.16 11.97
C ARG A 836 15.57 -1.99 10.64
N LEU A 837 16.34 -3.01 10.27
CA LEU A 837 17.16 -3.12 9.05
C LEU A 837 17.12 -4.56 8.59
N ASP A 838 16.84 -4.79 7.31
CA ASP A 838 16.83 -6.13 6.72
C ASP A 838 18.06 -6.30 5.83
N ALA A 839 18.93 -7.22 6.20
CA ALA A 839 20.16 -7.49 5.46
C ALA A 839 20.53 -8.97 5.54
N ALA A 840 21.24 -9.44 4.51
CA ALA A 840 21.93 -10.72 4.50
C ALA A 840 23.35 -10.50 3.99
N ALA A 841 24.31 -11.24 4.52
CA ALA A 841 25.64 -11.35 3.93
C ALA A 841 25.94 -12.83 3.68
N LYS A 842 26.44 -13.17 2.48
CA LYS A 842 26.81 -14.54 2.13
C LYS A 842 27.96 -14.53 1.12
N ALA A 843 28.89 -15.48 1.26
CA ALA A 843 29.89 -15.75 0.23
C ALA A 843 29.22 -16.47 -0.95
N LEU A 844 29.30 -15.88 -2.14
CA LEU A 844 28.81 -16.47 -3.39
C LEU A 844 29.87 -17.39 -4.00
N ALA A 845 31.14 -17.00 -3.89
CA ALA A 845 32.23 -17.78 -4.46
C ALA A 845 33.50 -17.81 -3.60
N TRP A 846 34.19 -18.95 -3.62
CA TRP A 846 35.44 -19.18 -2.89
C TRP A 846 36.69 -18.88 -3.74
N GLU A 847 36.55 -18.84 -5.07
CA GLU A 847 37.61 -18.65 -6.06
C GLU A 847 38.23 -17.25 -5.95
N GLY A 848 37.39 -16.26 -5.66
CA GLY A 848 37.79 -14.87 -5.49
C GLY A 848 38.37 -14.54 -4.11
N LEU A 849 38.51 -15.52 -3.21
CA LEU A 849 38.95 -15.31 -1.84
C LEU A 849 40.17 -16.20 -1.52
N TYR A 850 41.05 -15.74 -0.65
CA TYR A 850 42.17 -16.53 -0.13
C TYR A 850 42.44 -16.19 1.33
N LYS A 851 42.79 -17.20 2.14
CA LYS A 851 43.11 -17.04 3.56
C LYS A 851 44.50 -17.56 3.89
N ASN A 852 45.23 -16.79 4.68
CA ASN A 852 46.38 -17.26 5.44
C ASN A 852 46.10 -17.09 6.94
N ALA A 853 46.44 -18.11 7.73
CA ALA A 853 46.17 -18.11 9.17
C ALA A 853 47.03 -17.13 9.97
N GLY A 854 48.07 -16.54 9.39
CA GLY A 854 49.01 -15.67 10.11
C GLY A 854 50.09 -16.45 10.84
N SER A 855 50.87 -15.80 11.71
CA SER A 855 51.87 -16.46 12.57
C SER A 855 51.28 -17.12 13.81
#